data_AF-C5LCD6-F1
#
_entry.id   AF-C5LCD6-F1
#
_cell.length_a   1.000
_cell.length_b   1.000
_cell.length_c   1.000
_cell.angle_alpha   90.00
_cell.angle_beta   90.00
_cell.angle_gamma   90.00
#
_symmetry.space_group_name_H-M   'P 1'
#
loop_
_entity.id
_entity.type
_entity.pdbx_description
1 polymer ?
#
loop_
_entity_poly.entity_id
_entity_poly.type
_entity_poly.pdbx_seq_one_letter_code
_entity_poly.pdbx_strand_id
1 'polypeptide(L)'
;MFHRSRIYAIENLARALNDRNEPCLSNKLTCSTGSPPGLHREDNTFPTLPTTSNSDYALKQQYSAAWRDDKRDANCVVSGISQNMLEGVSPSIQQLIRKAADKYPLDMKFWRKYKSVPAMANVRDKTSILEILENFAKIHRKHIYLFQRLKHTIVMDMDSWTAPELAKVCTSWAQLGFLTDRFTEEMSDRVVKTINLCDAEALARLLDAYASTRTRHLEAPLKALAETSLMKIDDFTPQQLCLHCSSFARLNLVYEPIFEAIADRLSRAGEDALKALTLAPEDSDPLAVLSMANPSSVYSARDVALAAYSFGKLEGIDSTQQHIVLPAPPPPPPSAAAAAGRHHGDTSARAFDALSVLATLVLRDCTARELQMLATGFDRHRHHTPLEERKPFDSHLLRAMGAQAKRRIAQFSAESLVLFLRSFSNLCATSPDRDELMDLLLSRVSSHLPRAVSTFKSIDLVTTLQVYAKRGAKHSDVADLLANSVLEKRAELTPSDWVSVIDSIAAMRGPLRLVMRAARESSGGSLIGKLKTQQLASIVTACCENEYYQADDLLPLIIELKSRTLHIPHALDADTAAQVFIVLCNMEVPQLLTVNGGKLEGSSKLLSLENSLGLLDWLMPRLTSPGGGRPSPMVAGKVLECLAEMDDAEFRQAAGGSNEVTCLAGEMLTAVREESADTAEGGAKRSTNTDYFTTGSVGSSFAEDPAVDSDPEEHDGEGEVRRQRAEELYMRIVHGGEHPARKYTATIPDEVLMRDLSERPSPFWI
;
A
#
# COMPACT_ATOMS: atom_id res chain seq x y z
N MET A 1 4.97 -5.79 -21.97
CA MET A 1 4.08 -5.80 -20.78
C MET A 1 2.60 -5.71 -21.17
N PHE A 2 2.16 -4.73 -21.97
CA PHE A 2 0.74 -4.57 -22.41
C PHE A 2 -0.02 -5.88 -22.79
N HIS A 3 0.62 -6.83 -23.48
CA HIS A 3 -0.02 -8.11 -23.81
C HIS A 3 -0.35 -8.99 -22.59
N ARG A 4 0.48 -8.96 -21.52
CA ARG A 4 0.25 -9.75 -20.28
C ARG A 4 -0.92 -9.18 -19.47
N SER A 5 -1.10 -7.86 -19.43
CA SER A 5 -2.25 -7.23 -18.76
C SER A 5 -3.59 -7.58 -19.43
N ARG A 6 -3.62 -7.72 -20.77
CA ARG A 6 -4.83 -8.18 -21.48
C ARG A 6 -5.16 -9.65 -21.20
N ILE A 7 -4.16 -10.51 -21.07
CA ILE A 7 -4.36 -11.92 -20.68
C ILE A 7 -4.95 -11.99 -19.27
N TYR A 8 -4.41 -11.22 -18.32
CA TYR A 8 -4.94 -11.15 -16.95
C TYR A 8 -6.39 -10.66 -16.88
N ALA A 9 -6.76 -9.67 -17.72
CA ALA A 9 -8.15 -9.22 -17.82
C ALA A 9 -9.08 -10.30 -18.37
N ILE A 10 -8.63 -11.07 -19.37
CA ILE A 10 -9.40 -12.18 -19.96
C ILE A 10 -9.55 -13.35 -18.96
N GLU A 11 -8.51 -13.71 -18.23
CA GLU A 11 -8.57 -14.76 -17.20
C GLU A 11 -9.47 -14.39 -16.02
N ASN A 12 -9.43 -13.13 -15.58
CA ASN A 12 -10.33 -12.64 -14.52
C ASN A 12 -11.79 -12.57 -15.01
N LEU A 13 -12.02 -12.16 -16.26
CA LEU A 13 -13.35 -12.19 -16.88
C LEU A 13 -13.87 -13.63 -17.02
N ALA A 14 -13.01 -14.58 -17.41
CA ALA A 14 -13.37 -15.99 -17.54
C ALA A 14 -13.76 -16.61 -16.18
N ARG A 15 -13.03 -16.33 -15.09
CA ARG A 15 -13.45 -16.74 -13.73
C ARG A 15 -14.77 -16.12 -13.33
N ALA A 16 -14.92 -14.80 -13.49
CA ALA A 16 -16.16 -14.08 -13.14
C ALA A 16 -17.40 -14.51 -13.96
N LEU A 17 -17.21 -15.11 -15.14
CA LEU A 17 -18.28 -15.73 -15.92
C LEU A 17 -18.58 -17.17 -15.48
N ASN A 18 -17.57 -17.93 -15.05
CA ASN A 18 -17.75 -19.29 -14.53
C ASN A 18 -18.50 -19.30 -13.19
N ASP A 19 -18.25 -18.29 -12.34
CA ASP A 19 -18.88 -18.11 -11.03
C ASP A 19 -20.37 -17.67 -11.09
N ARG A 20 -20.94 -17.50 -12.30
CA ARG A 20 -22.33 -17.04 -12.52
C ARG A 20 -23.33 -18.12 -12.96
N ASN A 21 -22.96 -19.40 -12.89
CA ASN A 21 -23.88 -20.49 -13.21
C ASN A 21 -24.88 -20.79 -12.08
N GLU A 22 -25.98 -20.02 -12.03
CA GLU A 22 -27.22 -20.48 -11.39
C GLU A 22 -28.04 -21.38 -12.34
N PRO A 23 -28.81 -22.35 -11.80
CA PRO A 23 -29.48 -23.37 -12.62
C PRO A 23 -30.80 -22.87 -13.22
N CYS A 24 -30.78 -22.52 -14.51
CA CYS A 24 -32.01 -22.23 -15.25
C CYS A 24 -32.89 -23.47 -15.46
N LEU A 25 -34.17 -23.31 -15.12
CA LEU A 25 -35.23 -24.31 -15.23
C LEU A 25 -35.36 -24.92 -16.64
N SER A 26 -35.50 -26.23 -16.70
CA SER A 26 -35.80 -26.96 -17.93
C SER A 26 -37.19 -26.60 -18.45
N ASN A 27 -37.30 -26.21 -19.73
CA ASN A 27 -38.58 -26.21 -20.43
C ASN A 27 -38.49 -26.94 -21.77
N LYS A 28 -39.54 -27.69 -22.08
CA LYS A 28 -39.58 -28.69 -23.15
C LYS A 28 -39.53 -28.03 -24.53
N LEU A 29 -38.70 -28.57 -25.43
CA LEU A 29 -38.99 -28.58 -26.86
C LEU A 29 -38.50 -29.89 -27.48
N THR A 30 -39.42 -30.58 -28.14
CA THR A 30 -39.20 -31.88 -28.80
C THR A 30 -38.57 -31.71 -30.17
N CYS A 31 -37.57 -32.52 -30.51
CA CYS A 31 -37.29 -32.85 -31.91
C CYS A 31 -36.80 -34.30 -32.03
N SER A 32 -37.36 -35.01 -33.01
CA SER A 32 -37.12 -36.43 -33.28
C SER A 32 -35.81 -36.68 -34.02
N THR A 33 -35.13 -37.79 -33.72
CA THR A 33 -34.37 -38.60 -34.71
C THR A 33 -34.32 -40.05 -34.22
N GLY A 34 -34.24 -41.00 -35.16
CA GLY A 34 -34.59 -42.40 -34.91
C GLY A 34 -33.46 -43.31 -34.40
N SER A 35 -33.86 -44.42 -33.78
CA SER A 35 -33.03 -45.61 -33.53
C SER A 35 -32.56 -46.26 -34.84
N PRO A 36 -31.53 -47.13 -34.82
CA PRO A 36 -31.79 -48.56 -34.60
C PRO A 36 -30.65 -49.22 -33.73
N PRO A 37 -30.45 -50.56 -33.67
CA PRO A 37 -30.94 -51.30 -32.50
C PRO A 37 -29.96 -52.28 -31.81
N GLY A 38 -30.14 -52.45 -30.49
CA GLY A 38 -29.91 -53.72 -29.77
C GLY A 38 -28.46 -54.13 -29.42
N LEU A 39 -28.24 -54.50 -28.15
CA LEU A 39 -28.10 -55.91 -27.71
C LEU A 39 -27.87 -56.01 -26.18
N HIS A 40 -28.40 -57.09 -25.61
CA HIS A 40 -28.19 -57.70 -24.29
C HIS A 40 -27.96 -56.87 -23.01
N ARG A 41 -29.02 -56.94 -22.19
CA ARG A 41 -29.03 -57.02 -20.72
C ARG A 41 -28.32 -58.29 -20.22
N GLU A 42 -27.46 -58.16 -19.21
CA GLU A 42 -27.33 -59.14 -18.11
C GLU A 42 -27.14 -58.40 -16.78
N ASP A 43 -27.84 -58.88 -15.76
CA ASP A 43 -27.77 -58.41 -14.37
C ASP A 43 -26.62 -59.15 -13.65
N ASN A 44 -25.83 -58.49 -12.78
CA ASN A 44 -25.29 -59.18 -11.59
C ASN A 44 -24.80 -58.28 -10.44
N THR A 45 -25.28 -58.68 -9.28
CA THR A 45 -25.03 -58.36 -7.86
C THR A 45 -23.64 -57.91 -7.37
N PHE A 46 -23.67 -57.10 -6.31
CA PHE A 46 -22.58 -56.70 -5.39
C PHE A 46 -21.79 -57.88 -4.77
N PRO A 47 -20.57 -57.63 -4.26
CA PRO A 47 -20.43 -57.40 -2.81
C PRO A 47 -19.55 -56.19 -2.41
N THR A 48 -19.57 -55.85 -1.13
CA THR A 48 -19.06 -54.62 -0.50
C THR A 48 -17.72 -54.77 0.24
N LEU A 49 -16.93 -53.68 0.26
CA LEU A 49 -15.87 -53.31 1.25
C LEU A 49 -14.53 -54.09 1.20
N PRO A 50 -13.41 -53.55 1.76
CA PRO A 50 -13.28 -52.33 2.56
C PRO A 50 -12.35 -51.22 2.01
N THR A 51 -12.43 -50.07 2.66
CA THR A 51 -11.63 -48.85 2.43
C THR A 51 -10.22 -48.92 3.00
N THR A 52 -9.21 -48.58 2.20
CA THR A 52 -7.92 -48.03 2.69
C THR A 52 -7.50 -46.83 1.83
N SER A 53 -7.10 -45.75 2.49
CA SER A 53 -6.77 -44.46 1.87
C SER A 53 -5.41 -44.49 1.15
N ASN A 54 -5.41 -44.21 -0.15
CA ASN A 54 -4.18 -43.97 -0.93
C ASN A 54 -4.45 -42.93 -2.04
N SER A 55 -4.82 -41.71 -1.64
CA SER A 55 -5.12 -40.58 -2.55
C SER A 55 -3.94 -40.21 -3.45
N ASP A 56 -2.72 -40.27 -2.91
CA ASP A 56 -1.52 -39.78 -3.60
C ASP A 56 -1.09 -40.66 -4.77
N TYR A 57 -1.36 -41.96 -4.71
CA TYR A 57 -1.09 -42.87 -5.82
C TYR A 57 -2.12 -42.73 -6.94
N ALA A 58 -3.39 -42.50 -6.60
CA ALA A 58 -4.44 -42.23 -7.59
C ALA A 58 -4.18 -40.91 -8.34
N LEU A 59 -3.78 -39.85 -7.62
CA LEU A 59 -3.44 -38.55 -8.24
C LEU A 59 -2.24 -38.69 -9.18
N LYS A 60 -1.14 -39.33 -8.73
CA LYS A 60 0.05 -39.57 -9.57
C LYS A 60 -0.25 -40.42 -10.81
N GLN A 61 -1.17 -41.39 -10.73
CA GLN A 61 -1.59 -42.15 -11.92
C GLN A 61 -2.51 -41.35 -12.85
N GLN A 62 -3.42 -40.51 -12.34
CA GLN A 62 -4.23 -39.61 -13.18
C GLN A 62 -3.35 -38.62 -13.95
N TYR A 63 -2.37 -37.98 -13.30
CA TYR A 63 -1.42 -37.12 -13.99
C TYR A 63 -0.55 -37.90 -15.01
N SER A 64 -0.13 -39.13 -14.70
CA SER A 64 0.62 -39.99 -15.65
C SER A 64 -0.20 -40.46 -16.87
N ALA A 65 -1.51 -40.62 -16.71
CA ALA A 65 -2.44 -40.95 -17.80
C ALA A 65 -2.69 -39.73 -18.69
N ALA A 66 -3.05 -38.59 -18.10
CA ALA A 66 -3.22 -37.32 -18.81
C ALA A 66 -1.94 -36.93 -19.60
N TRP A 67 -0.76 -37.14 -19.01
CA TRP A 67 0.54 -36.91 -19.67
C TRP A 67 0.81 -37.82 -20.88
N ARG A 68 0.17 -39.00 -20.95
CA ARG A 68 0.30 -39.91 -22.10
C ARG A 68 -0.63 -39.55 -23.26
N ASP A 69 -1.80 -38.99 -22.96
CA ASP A 69 -2.75 -38.56 -24.01
C ASP A 69 -2.42 -37.17 -24.55
N ASP A 70 -1.97 -36.24 -23.71
CA ASP A 70 -1.45 -34.93 -24.17
C ASP A 70 -0.18 -35.08 -25.04
N LYS A 71 0.61 -36.15 -24.84
CA LYS A 71 1.71 -36.53 -25.75
C LYS A 71 1.23 -37.01 -27.13
N ARG A 72 0.03 -37.61 -27.22
CA ARG A 72 -0.59 -37.98 -28.50
C ARG A 72 -1.11 -36.72 -29.20
N ASP A 73 -1.80 -35.85 -28.47
CA ASP A 73 -2.37 -34.63 -29.04
C ASP A 73 -1.31 -33.60 -29.46
N ALA A 74 -0.21 -33.46 -28.72
CA ALA A 74 0.91 -32.62 -29.14
C ALA A 74 1.55 -33.09 -30.47
N ASN A 75 1.64 -34.40 -30.70
CA ASN A 75 2.09 -34.95 -31.99
C ASN A 75 1.03 -34.81 -33.09
N CYS A 76 -0.26 -34.98 -32.75
CA CYS A 76 -1.37 -34.81 -33.69
C CYS A 76 -1.50 -33.37 -34.19
N VAL A 77 -1.47 -32.38 -33.29
CA VAL A 77 -1.59 -30.95 -33.63
C VAL A 77 -0.41 -30.46 -34.49
N VAL A 78 0.81 -30.97 -34.25
CA VAL A 78 1.98 -30.65 -35.10
C VAL A 78 1.88 -31.27 -36.50
N SER A 79 1.12 -32.36 -36.68
CA SER A 79 0.81 -32.93 -38.00
C SER A 79 -0.42 -32.30 -38.69
N GLY A 80 -1.34 -31.71 -37.92
CA GLY A 80 -2.62 -31.18 -38.42
C GLY A 80 -2.62 -29.72 -38.87
N ILE A 81 -1.68 -28.90 -38.38
CA ILE A 81 -1.52 -27.52 -38.88
C ILE A 81 -0.86 -27.58 -40.26
N SER A 82 -1.70 -27.54 -41.31
CA SER A 82 -1.25 -27.61 -42.71
C SER A 82 -0.14 -26.60 -42.99
N GLN A 83 1.02 -27.13 -43.39
CA GLN A 83 2.25 -26.40 -43.66
C GLN A 83 2.02 -25.23 -44.64
N ASN A 84 1.06 -25.42 -45.56
CA ASN A 84 0.63 -24.48 -46.59
C ASN A 84 0.04 -23.16 -46.04
N MET A 85 -0.46 -23.09 -44.79
CA MET A 85 -0.91 -21.83 -44.19
C MET A 85 0.23 -20.98 -43.59
N LEU A 86 1.40 -21.56 -43.31
CA LEU A 86 2.57 -20.86 -42.76
C LEU A 86 3.63 -20.52 -43.82
N GLU A 87 3.53 -21.10 -45.01
CA GLU A 87 4.34 -20.77 -46.18
C GLU A 87 3.99 -19.40 -46.79
N GLY A 88 2.85 -18.81 -46.40
CA GLY A 88 2.44 -17.44 -46.69
C GLY A 88 3.31 -16.37 -45.99
N VAL A 89 4.54 -16.19 -46.48
CA VAL A 89 5.47 -15.09 -46.11
C VAL A 89 5.97 -15.12 -44.66
N SER A 90 6.49 -16.27 -44.22
CA SER A 90 7.49 -16.26 -43.13
C SER A 90 8.69 -15.39 -43.57
N PRO A 91 9.06 -14.33 -42.83
CA PRO A 91 10.06 -13.37 -43.29
C PRO A 91 11.41 -14.04 -43.44
N SER A 92 12.09 -13.80 -44.58
CA SER A 92 13.39 -14.41 -44.81
C SER A 92 14.42 -13.92 -43.79
N ILE A 93 15.45 -14.73 -43.51
CA ILE A 93 16.55 -14.33 -42.62
C ILE A 93 17.13 -12.97 -43.06
N GLN A 94 17.23 -12.70 -44.36
CA GLN A 94 17.69 -11.42 -44.89
C GLN A 94 16.76 -10.24 -44.53
N GLN A 95 15.43 -10.44 -44.46
CA GLN A 95 14.50 -9.42 -43.98
C GLN A 95 14.60 -9.20 -42.46
N LEU A 96 14.86 -10.25 -41.68
CA LEU A 96 15.10 -10.14 -40.23
C LEU A 96 16.40 -9.38 -39.96
N ILE A 97 17.50 -9.74 -40.63
CA ILE A 97 18.79 -9.05 -40.56
C ILE A 97 18.61 -7.57 -40.90
N ARG A 98 18.05 -7.23 -42.07
CA ARG A 98 17.85 -5.83 -42.49
C ARG A 98 17.09 -5.02 -41.44
N LYS A 99 15.95 -5.54 -40.95
CA LYS A 99 15.12 -4.87 -39.93
C LYS A 99 15.76 -4.79 -38.53
N ALA A 100 16.87 -5.48 -38.28
CA ALA A 100 17.57 -5.50 -37.00
C ALA A 100 18.91 -4.74 -37.06
N ALA A 101 19.59 -4.73 -38.21
CA ALA A 101 20.86 -4.03 -38.43
C ALA A 101 20.74 -2.51 -38.20
N ASP A 102 19.58 -1.92 -38.49
CA ASP A 102 19.29 -0.50 -38.25
C ASP A 102 19.26 -0.13 -36.73
N LYS A 103 19.25 -1.12 -35.83
CA LYS A 103 19.00 -0.92 -34.39
C LYS A 103 19.96 -1.65 -33.45
N TYR A 104 20.58 -2.74 -33.89
CA TYR A 104 21.36 -3.64 -33.04
C TYR A 104 22.65 -4.06 -33.76
N PRO A 105 23.80 -4.14 -33.05
CA PRO A 105 25.01 -4.73 -33.60
C PRO A 105 24.78 -6.24 -33.83
N LEU A 106 24.76 -6.65 -35.09
CA LEU A 106 24.53 -8.05 -35.47
C LEU A 106 25.85 -8.78 -35.68
N ASP A 107 26.01 -9.98 -35.09
CA ASP A 107 27.07 -10.88 -35.51
C ASP A 107 26.73 -11.51 -36.87
N MET A 108 27.28 -10.90 -37.92
CA MET A 108 27.10 -11.39 -39.29
C MET A 108 27.75 -12.75 -39.53
N LYS A 109 28.62 -13.28 -38.66
CA LYS A 109 29.11 -14.66 -38.74
C LYS A 109 27.99 -15.64 -38.39
N PHE A 110 27.35 -15.47 -37.23
CA PHE A 110 26.15 -16.22 -36.86
C PHE A 110 25.05 -16.16 -37.93
N TRP A 111 24.66 -14.95 -38.36
CA TRP A 111 23.53 -14.80 -39.29
C TRP A 111 23.79 -15.37 -40.70
N ARG A 112 25.07 -15.59 -41.08
CA ARG A 112 25.46 -16.28 -42.33
C ARG A 112 25.56 -17.80 -42.18
N LYS A 113 25.69 -18.34 -40.97
CA LYS A 113 25.76 -19.79 -40.67
C LYS A 113 24.51 -20.55 -41.12
N TYR A 114 23.35 -19.89 -41.14
CA TYR A 114 22.05 -20.51 -41.44
C TYR A 114 21.41 -19.95 -42.72
N LYS A 115 21.12 -20.83 -43.68
CA LYS A 115 20.50 -20.45 -44.97
C LYS A 115 19.03 -20.04 -44.85
N SER A 116 18.30 -20.60 -43.88
CA SER A 116 16.86 -20.37 -43.70
C SER A 116 16.42 -20.63 -42.24
N VAL A 117 15.24 -20.11 -41.84
CA VAL A 117 14.69 -20.39 -40.50
C VAL A 117 14.36 -21.88 -40.29
N PRO A 118 13.84 -22.63 -41.28
CA PRO A 118 13.75 -24.09 -41.18
C PRO A 118 15.10 -24.79 -40.92
N ALA A 119 16.21 -24.27 -41.44
CA ALA A 119 17.54 -24.81 -41.13
C ALA A 119 17.92 -24.58 -39.66
N MET A 120 17.62 -23.39 -39.09
CA MET A 120 17.76 -23.12 -37.65
C MET A 120 16.87 -24.03 -36.80
N ALA A 121 15.63 -24.28 -37.24
CA ALA A 121 14.63 -25.07 -36.51
C ALA A 121 14.93 -26.59 -36.45
N ASN A 122 15.84 -27.08 -37.29
CA ASN A 122 16.26 -28.47 -37.33
C ASN A 122 17.65 -28.72 -36.68
N VAL A 123 18.25 -27.69 -36.07
CA VAL A 123 19.48 -27.82 -35.28
C VAL A 123 19.24 -28.72 -34.07
N ARG A 124 20.20 -29.63 -33.81
CA ARG A 124 20.21 -30.51 -32.62
C ARG A 124 21.37 -30.25 -31.66
N ASP A 125 22.47 -29.67 -32.13
CA ASP A 125 23.61 -29.29 -31.27
C ASP A 125 23.22 -28.18 -30.29
N LYS A 126 23.41 -28.42 -28.99
CA LYS A 126 23.11 -27.46 -27.92
C LYS A 126 23.77 -26.10 -28.14
N THR A 127 25.03 -26.08 -28.58
CA THR A 127 25.82 -24.86 -28.74
C THR A 127 25.15 -23.94 -29.75
N SER A 128 24.78 -24.51 -30.90
CA SER A 128 24.05 -23.85 -31.96
C SER A 128 22.62 -23.47 -31.56
N ILE A 129 21.94 -24.26 -30.71
CA ILE A 129 20.62 -23.87 -30.15
C ILE A 129 20.75 -22.63 -29.26
N LEU A 130 21.71 -22.63 -28.32
CA LEU A 130 21.98 -21.49 -27.45
C LEU A 130 22.37 -20.24 -28.27
N GLU A 131 23.27 -20.39 -29.23
CA GLU A 131 23.70 -19.32 -30.15
C GLU A 131 22.50 -18.72 -30.92
N ILE A 132 21.55 -19.55 -31.37
CA ILE A 132 20.29 -19.07 -31.98
C ILE A 132 19.45 -18.29 -30.97
N LEU A 133 19.20 -18.84 -29.77
CA LEU A 133 18.34 -18.19 -28.78
C LEU A 133 18.91 -16.85 -28.31
N GLU A 134 20.22 -16.77 -28.05
CA GLU A 134 20.90 -15.54 -27.64
C GLU A 134 20.86 -14.46 -28.74
N ASN A 135 21.11 -14.82 -30.01
CA ASN A 135 21.06 -13.87 -31.12
C ASN A 135 19.64 -13.35 -31.38
N PHE A 136 18.61 -14.20 -31.27
CA PHE A 136 17.22 -13.75 -31.38
C PHE A 136 16.81 -12.86 -30.21
N ALA A 137 17.28 -13.16 -28.98
CA ALA A 137 17.04 -12.34 -27.80
C ALA A 137 17.66 -10.93 -27.92
N LYS A 138 18.91 -10.83 -28.40
CA LYS A 138 19.62 -9.56 -28.67
C LYS A 138 18.86 -8.63 -29.63
N ILE A 139 18.15 -9.17 -30.61
CA ILE A 139 17.34 -8.37 -31.57
C ILE A 139 15.86 -8.21 -31.15
N HIS A 140 15.48 -8.77 -29.99
CA HIS A 140 14.11 -8.79 -29.46
C HIS A 140 13.02 -9.25 -30.47
N ARG A 141 13.33 -10.24 -31.31
CA ARG A 141 12.37 -10.79 -32.30
C ARG A 141 11.88 -12.18 -31.91
N LYS A 142 10.56 -12.30 -31.67
CA LYS A 142 9.92 -13.58 -31.40
C LYS A 142 9.58 -14.33 -32.70
N HIS A 143 10.06 -15.56 -32.86
CA HIS A 143 9.70 -16.44 -33.99
C HIS A 143 9.10 -17.76 -33.47
N ILE A 144 7.76 -17.81 -33.38
CA ILE A 144 7.02 -18.87 -32.65
C ILE A 144 7.37 -20.28 -33.14
N TYR A 145 7.28 -20.55 -34.45
CA TYR A 145 7.56 -21.89 -35.02
C TYR A 145 8.97 -22.39 -34.69
N LEU A 146 10.00 -21.57 -34.98
CA LEU A 146 11.40 -21.83 -34.63
C LEU A 146 11.54 -22.21 -33.15
N PHE A 147 11.01 -21.40 -32.23
CA PHE A 147 11.18 -21.65 -30.81
C PHE A 147 10.37 -22.85 -30.30
N GLN A 148 9.22 -23.17 -30.89
CA GLN A 148 8.49 -24.41 -30.61
C GLN A 148 9.30 -25.65 -31.02
N ARG A 149 9.93 -25.62 -32.21
CA ARG A 149 10.80 -26.70 -32.69
C ARG A 149 12.04 -26.84 -31.80
N LEU A 150 12.70 -25.73 -31.44
CA LEU A 150 13.83 -25.75 -30.51
C LEU A 150 13.43 -26.24 -29.12
N LYS A 151 12.28 -25.83 -28.58
CA LYS A 151 11.74 -26.36 -27.31
C LYS A 151 11.56 -27.87 -27.38
N HIS A 152 10.94 -28.37 -28.43
CA HIS A 152 10.76 -29.82 -28.61
C HIS A 152 12.11 -30.56 -28.66
N THR A 153 13.10 -30.05 -29.39
CA THR A 153 14.45 -30.62 -29.41
C THR A 153 15.10 -30.65 -28.03
N ILE A 154 15.02 -29.56 -27.25
CA ILE A 154 15.55 -29.48 -25.89
C ILE A 154 14.85 -30.49 -24.96
N VAL A 155 13.52 -30.59 -25.02
CA VAL A 155 12.73 -31.50 -24.17
C VAL A 155 12.97 -32.98 -24.53
N MET A 156 13.18 -33.31 -25.81
CA MET A 156 13.51 -34.68 -26.24
C MET A 156 14.92 -35.14 -25.83
N ASP A 157 15.83 -34.21 -25.55
CA ASP A 157 17.21 -34.48 -25.16
C ASP A 157 17.53 -33.94 -23.75
N MET A 158 16.52 -33.73 -22.90
CA MET A 158 16.63 -32.98 -21.63
C MET A 158 17.74 -33.52 -20.70
N ASP A 159 17.94 -34.84 -20.64
CA ASP A 159 18.98 -35.46 -19.82
C ASP A 159 20.42 -35.09 -20.26
N SER A 160 20.63 -34.59 -21.49
CA SER A 160 21.93 -34.08 -21.91
C SER A 160 22.21 -32.69 -21.34
N TRP A 161 21.18 -31.82 -21.23
CA TRP A 161 21.30 -30.41 -20.82
C TRP A 161 21.70 -30.27 -19.35
N THR A 162 22.44 -29.22 -19.02
CA THR A 162 22.84 -28.89 -17.64
C THR A 162 22.11 -27.65 -17.14
N ALA A 163 21.98 -27.49 -15.82
CA ALA A 163 21.33 -26.35 -15.21
C ALA A 163 21.88 -24.98 -15.68
N PRO A 164 23.21 -24.77 -15.88
CA PRO A 164 23.74 -23.54 -16.47
C PRO A 164 23.32 -23.30 -17.92
N GLU A 165 23.25 -24.36 -18.75
CA GLU A 165 22.77 -24.25 -20.13
C GLU A 165 21.27 -23.90 -20.16
N LEU A 166 20.47 -24.54 -19.30
CA LEU A 166 19.04 -24.26 -19.13
C LEU A 166 18.79 -22.83 -18.63
N ALA A 167 19.65 -22.29 -17.76
CA ALA A 167 19.59 -20.90 -17.31
C ALA A 167 19.68 -19.91 -18.50
N LYS A 168 20.55 -20.18 -19.48
CA LYS A 168 20.68 -19.38 -20.71
C LYS A 168 19.46 -19.51 -21.63
N VAL A 169 18.94 -20.72 -21.81
CA VAL A 169 17.69 -20.98 -22.55
C VAL A 169 16.54 -20.17 -21.94
N CYS A 170 16.35 -20.28 -20.63
CA CYS A 170 15.29 -19.58 -19.90
C CYS A 170 15.43 -18.06 -19.98
N THR A 171 16.65 -17.52 -19.82
CA THR A 171 16.92 -16.08 -19.90
C THR A 171 16.55 -15.54 -21.29
N SER A 172 16.99 -16.22 -22.36
CA SER A 172 16.68 -15.84 -23.74
C SER A 172 15.17 -15.89 -24.00
N TRP A 173 14.49 -16.96 -23.58
CA TRP A 173 13.05 -17.09 -23.75
C TRP A 173 12.21 -16.16 -22.86
N ALA A 174 12.70 -15.77 -21.69
CA ALA A 174 12.05 -14.77 -20.85
C ALA A 174 12.10 -13.39 -21.54
N GLN A 175 13.26 -12.98 -22.05
CA GLN A 175 13.44 -11.75 -22.83
C GLN A 175 12.58 -11.74 -24.11
N LEU A 176 12.42 -12.89 -24.75
CA LEU A 176 11.59 -13.08 -25.95
C LEU A 176 10.09 -13.26 -25.67
N GLY A 177 9.67 -13.35 -24.40
CA GLY A 177 8.29 -13.64 -24.03
C GLY A 177 7.79 -14.98 -24.58
N PHE A 178 8.65 -16.00 -24.61
CA PHE A 178 8.37 -17.38 -25.05
C PHE A 178 8.50 -18.41 -23.90
N LEU A 179 9.10 -18.05 -22.76
CA LEU A 179 9.21 -18.94 -21.61
C LEU A 179 7.81 -19.33 -21.07
N THR A 180 7.61 -20.62 -20.81
CA THR A 180 6.36 -21.22 -20.34
C THR A 180 6.59 -21.95 -19.02
N ASP A 181 5.58 -21.91 -18.14
CA ASP A 181 5.43 -22.74 -16.94
C ASP A 181 5.76 -24.22 -17.20
N ARG A 182 5.10 -24.83 -18.19
CA ARG A 182 5.32 -26.22 -18.61
C ARG A 182 6.77 -26.53 -18.95
N PHE A 183 7.54 -25.58 -19.49
CA PHE A 183 8.98 -25.82 -19.72
C PHE A 183 9.79 -25.78 -18.42
N THR A 184 9.45 -24.90 -17.49
CA THR A 184 10.10 -24.87 -16.17
C THR A 184 9.76 -26.09 -15.32
N GLU A 185 8.58 -26.69 -15.52
CA GLU A 185 8.21 -28.01 -15.00
C GLU A 185 9.04 -29.13 -15.67
N GLU A 186 9.04 -29.20 -17.02
CA GLU A 186 9.76 -30.21 -17.82
C GLU A 186 11.28 -30.25 -17.53
N MET A 187 11.90 -29.13 -17.14
CA MET A 187 13.33 -29.06 -16.83
C MET A 187 13.68 -29.27 -15.33
N SER A 188 12.68 -29.30 -14.44
CA SER A 188 12.87 -29.19 -12.98
C SER A 188 13.78 -30.29 -12.40
N ASP A 189 13.48 -31.56 -12.68
CA ASP A 189 14.29 -32.72 -12.30
C ASP A 189 15.75 -32.59 -12.76
N ARG A 190 15.96 -32.05 -13.97
CA ARG A 190 17.30 -31.91 -14.54
C ARG A 190 18.08 -30.75 -13.92
N VAL A 191 17.39 -29.65 -13.59
CA VAL A 191 17.97 -28.57 -12.80
C VAL A 191 18.46 -29.11 -11.46
N VAL A 192 17.63 -29.82 -10.68
CA VAL A 192 18.03 -30.41 -9.40
C VAL A 192 19.25 -31.34 -9.55
N LYS A 193 19.25 -32.23 -10.56
CA LYS A 193 20.36 -33.17 -10.82
C LYS A 193 21.70 -32.51 -11.20
N THR A 194 21.71 -31.25 -11.61
CA THR A 194 22.93 -30.57 -12.12
C THR A 194 23.18 -29.19 -11.52
N ILE A 195 22.46 -28.82 -10.46
CA ILE A 195 22.52 -27.50 -9.84
C ILE A 195 23.87 -27.16 -9.21
N ASN A 196 24.62 -28.18 -8.78
CA ASN A 196 25.98 -28.03 -8.27
C ASN A 196 26.94 -27.41 -9.30
N LEU A 197 26.64 -27.56 -10.60
CA LEU A 197 27.39 -26.97 -11.71
C LEU A 197 27.07 -25.48 -11.95
N CYS A 198 26.06 -24.90 -11.31
CA CYS A 198 25.70 -23.49 -11.46
C CYS A 198 26.65 -22.56 -10.70
N ASP A 199 27.08 -21.50 -11.37
CA ASP A 199 27.61 -20.29 -10.75
C ASP A 199 26.48 -19.40 -10.22
N ALA A 200 26.83 -18.32 -9.51
CA ALA A 200 25.88 -17.33 -9.00
C ALA A 200 24.98 -16.75 -10.10
N GLU A 201 25.52 -16.54 -11.31
CA GLU A 201 24.76 -15.98 -12.44
C GLU A 201 23.68 -16.96 -12.94
N ALA A 202 24.01 -18.24 -13.08
CA ALA A 202 23.07 -19.28 -13.46
C ALA A 202 22.01 -19.52 -12.38
N LEU A 203 22.38 -19.52 -11.09
CA LEU A 203 21.43 -19.63 -9.97
C LEU A 203 20.43 -18.47 -9.97
N ALA A 204 20.90 -17.23 -10.12
CA ALA A 204 20.05 -16.05 -10.20
C ALA A 204 19.10 -16.09 -11.41
N ARG A 205 19.59 -16.49 -12.58
CA ARG A 205 18.79 -16.64 -13.81
C ARG A 205 17.75 -17.76 -13.73
N LEU A 206 18.08 -18.90 -13.12
CA LEU A 206 17.12 -19.98 -12.92
C LEU A 206 16.01 -19.54 -11.97
N LEU A 207 16.34 -18.93 -10.83
CA LEU A 207 15.32 -18.45 -9.90
C LEU A 207 14.44 -17.35 -10.54
N ASP A 208 15.00 -16.44 -11.34
CA ASP A 208 14.25 -15.47 -12.13
C ASP A 208 13.32 -16.13 -13.17
N ALA A 209 13.74 -17.25 -13.77
CA ALA A 209 12.92 -18.00 -14.72
C ALA A 209 11.69 -18.63 -14.06
N TYR A 210 11.86 -19.31 -12.91
CA TYR A 210 10.75 -19.84 -12.10
C TYR A 210 9.85 -18.69 -11.60
N ALA A 211 10.43 -17.58 -11.14
CA ALA A 211 9.68 -16.40 -10.71
C ALA A 211 8.91 -15.69 -11.84
N SER A 212 9.44 -15.72 -13.06
CA SER A 212 8.83 -15.12 -14.25
C SER A 212 7.69 -15.95 -14.86
N THR A 213 7.69 -17.27 -14.60
CA THR A 213 6.60 -18.21 -14.92
C THR A 213 5.64 -18.42 -13.75
N ARG A 214 6.03 -18.02 -12.53
CA ARG A 214 5.29 -18.18 -11.27
C ARG A 214 5.04 -19.64 -10.88
N THR A 215 5.93 -20.55 -11.25
CA THR A 215 5.85 -21.98 -10.93
C THR A 215 6.21 -22.30 -9.47
N ARG A 216 5.49 -21.65 -8.53
CA ARG A 216 5.64 -21.80 -7.07
C ARG A 216 5.50 -23.26 -6.62
N HIS A 217 4.68 -24.05 -7.29
CA HIS A 217 4.38 -25.44 -6.92
C HIS A 217 5.57 -26.41 -7.08
N LEU A 218 6.69 -25.98 -7.67
CA LEU A 218 7.89 -26.80 -7.87
C LEU A 218 8.84 -26.67 -6.67
N GLU A 219 8.46 -27.25 -5.54
CA GLU A 219 9.22 -27.16 -4.28
C GLU A 219 10.67 -27.63 -4.41
N ALA A 220 10.90 -28.78 -5.06
CA ALA A 220 12.22 -29.42 -5.14
C ALA A 220 13.31 -28.54 -5.80
N PRO A 221 13.13 -27.99 -7.03
CA PRO A 221 14.11 -27.09 -7.63
C PRO A 221 14.23 -25.76 -6.88
N LEU A 222 13.13 -25.23 -6.31
CA LEU A 222 13.16 -23.96 -5.58
C LEU A 222 13.94 -24.09 -4.26
N LYS A 223 13.78 -25.20 -3.55
CA LYS A 223 14.60 -25.57 -2.39
C LYS A 223 16.08 -25.68 -2.76
N ALA A 224 16.39 -26.49 -3.78
CA ALA A 224 17.76 -26.71 -4.21
C ALA A 224 18.45 -25.41 -4.68
N LEU A 225 17.71 -24.51 -5.36
CA LEU A 225 18.19 -23.17 -5.72
C LEU A 225 18.49 -22.31 -4.50
N ALA A 226 17.61 -22.28 -3.50
CA ALA A 226 17.80 -21.51 -2.28
C ALA A 226 19.01 -22.02 -1.46
N GLU A 227 19.14 -23.33 -1.29
CA GLU A 227 20.26 -23.98 -0.58
C GLU A 227 21.60 -23.76 -1.32
N THR A 228 21.64 -23.98 -2.64
CA THR A 228 22.88 -23.81 -3.42
C THR A 228 23.30 -22.34 -3.52
N SER A 229 22.34 -21.41 -3.58
CA SER A 229 22.63 -19.96 -3.58
C SER A 229 23.16 -19.47 -2.24
N LEU A 230 22.65 -20.01 -1.12
CA LEU A 230 23.19 -19.73 0.21
C LEU A 230 24.65 -20.20 0.34
N MET A 231 24.97 -21.41 -0.14
CA MET A 231 26.34 -21.93 -0.14
C MET A 231 27.33 -21.14 -0.99
N LYS A 232 26.84 -20.35 -1.97
CA LYS A 232 27.66 -19.55 -2.89
C LYS A 232 27.43 -18.05 -2.73
N ILE A 233 26.84 -17.60 -1.62
CA ILE A 233 26.31 -16.22 -1.51
C ILE A 233 27.36 -15.12 -1.72
N ASP A 234 28.61 -15.37 -1.34
CA ASP A 234 29.70 -14.41 -1.55
C ASP A 234 30.18 -14.30 -3.01
N ASP A 235 29.90 -15.31 -3.86
CA ASP A 235 30.15 -15.30 -5.32
C ASP A 235 29.17 -14.37 -6.08
N PHE A 236 28.04 -13.99 -5.47
CA PHE A 236 27.03 -13.17 -6.12
C PHE A 236 27.44 -11.70 -6.17
N THR A 237 27.25 -11.10 -7.36
CA THR A 237 27.34 -9.65 -7.52
C THR A 237 26.14 -8.94 -6.89
N PRO A 238 26.26 -7.66 -6.49
CA PRO A 238 25.15 -6.83 -6.00
C PRO A 238 23.87 -6.94 -6.85
N GLN A 239 23.99 -6.85 -8.18
CA GLN A 239 22.88 -6.99 -9.11
C GLN A 239 22.23 -8.38 -9.07
N GLN A 240 23.04 -9.44 -8.95
CA GLN A 240 22.53 -10.82 -8.85
C GLN A 240 21.77 -11.03 -7.54
N LEU A 241 22.25 -10.49 -6.40
CA LEU A 241 21.55 -10.53 -5.11
C LEU A 241 20.18 -9.84 -5.19
N CYS A 242 20.10 -8.63 -5.76
CA CYS A 242 18.84 -7.91 -5.92
C CYS A 242 17.86 -8.63 -6.86
N LEU A 243 18.36 -9.24 -7.93
CA LEU A 243 17.54 -10.12 -8.79
C LEU A 243 17.05 -11.36 -8.03
N HIS A 244 17.86 -11.91 -7.13
CA HIS A 244 17.51 -13.04 -6.28
C HIS A 244 16.35 -12.69 -5.32
N CYS A 245 16.48 -11.60 -4.54
CA CYS A 245 15.39 -11.04 -3.72
C CYS A 245 14.10 -10.83 -4.52
N SER A 246 14.21 -10.20 -5.70
CA SER A 246 13.05 -9.95 -6.57
C SER A 246 12.40 -11.23 -7.10
N SER A 247 13.16 -12.32 -7.21
CA SER A 247 12.65 -13.61 -7.65
C SER A 247 11.87 -14.32 -6.53
N PHE A 248 12.42 -14.38 -5.32
CA PHE A 248 11.70 -14.84 -4.13
C PHE A 248 10.42 -14.02 -3.86
N ALA A 249 10.52 -12.69 -3.90
CA ALA A 249 9.39 -11.79 -3.71
C ALA A 249 8.31 -11.97 -4.79
N ARG A 250 8.64 -12.37 -6.03
CA ARG A 250 7.65 -12.73 -7.06
C ARG A 250 7.02 -14.11 -6.85
N LEU A 251 7.77 -15.06 -6.29
CA LEU A 251 7.29 -16.40 -5.95
C LEU A 251 6.47 -16.44 -4.64
N ASN A 252 6.49 -15.37 -3.84
CA ASN A 252 5.96 -15.34 -2.46
C ASN A 252 6.61 -16.44 -1.61
N LEU A 253 7.94 -16.52 -1.66
CA LEU A 253 8.74 -17.47 -0.90
C LEU A 253 9.64 -16.73 0.08
N VAL A 254 9.61 -17.16 1.33
CA VAL A 254 10.52 -16.71 2.39
C VAL A 254 11.47 -17.87 2.68
N TYR A 255 12.77 -17.60 2.65
CA TYR A 255 13.81 -18.53 3.06
C TYR A 255 14.81 -17.75 3.90
N GLU A 256 14.50 -17.63 5.19
CA GLU A 256 15.15 -16.70 6.12
C GLU A 256 16.69 -16.69 6.03
N PRO A 257 17.42 -17.82 6.00
CA PRO A 257 18.88 -17.80 5.96
C PRO A 257 19.49 -17.07 4.75
N ILE A 258 18.82 -17.07 3.58
CA ILE A 258 19.33 -16.31 2.42
C ILE A 258 18.97 -14.83 2.52
N PHE A 259 17.86 -14.48 3.19
CA PHE A 259 17.53 -13.08 3.44
C PHE A 259 18.44 -12.46 4.48
N GLU A 260 18.83 -13.20 5.52
CA GLU A 260 19.89 -12.81 6.44
C GLU A 260 21.21 -12.56 5.70
N ALA A 261 21.65 -13.53 4.89
CA ALA A 261 22.90 -13.40 4.15
C ALA A 261 22.88 -12.25 3.11
N ILE A 262 21.73 -11.98 2.47
CA ILE A 262 21.58 -10.83 1.57
C ILE A 262 21.54 -9.51 2.35
N ALA A 263 20.85 -9.45 3.50
CA ALA A 263 20.85 -8.30 4.39
C ALA A 263 22.28 -7.96 4.84
N ASP A 264 23.04 -8.94 5.33
CA ASP A 264 24.44 -8.78 5.75
C ASP A 264 25.37 -8.34 4.60
N ARG A 265 25.05 -8.66 3.34
CA ARG A 265 25.77 -8.16 2.15
C ARG A 265 25.35 -6.73 1.78
N LEU A 266 24.07 -6.36 1.98
CA LEU A 266 23.58 -4.99 1.81
C LEU A 266 24.13 -4.05 2.88
N SER A 267 24.12 -4.46 4.16
CA SER A 267 24.64 -3.67 5.28
C SER A 267 26.13 -3.37 5.13
N ARG A 268 26.96 -4.37 4.79
CA ARG A 268 28.38 -4.13 4.48
C ARG A 268 28.58 -3.11 3.36
N ALA A 269 27.81 -3.20 2.28
CA ALA A 269 27.90 -2.24 1.18
C ALA A 269 27.40 -0.83 1.55
N GLY A 270 26.38 -0.72 2.40
CA GLY A 270 25.90 0.56 2.95
C GLY A 270 26.95 1.20 3.87
N GLU A 271 27.56 0.42 4.76
CA GLU A 271 28.65 0.87 5.62
C GLU A 271 29.88 1.33 4.83
N ASP A 272 30.31 0.57 3.83
CA ASP A 272 31.50 0.91 3.04
C ASP A 272 31.27 2.17 2.19
N ALA A 273 30.04 2.37 1.69
CA ALA A 273 29.66 3.61 1.03
C ALA A 273 29.55 4.80 2.00
N LEU A 274 29.06 4.58 3.23
CA LEU A 274 29.04 5.61 4.26
C LEU A 274 30.47 6.00 4.70
N LYS A 275 31.37 5.02 4.89
CA LYS A 275 32.79 5.27 5.17
C LYS A 275 33.44 6.09 4.06
N ALA A 276 33.17 5.75 2.79
CA ALA A 276 33.66 6.52 1.64
C ALA A 276 33.15 7.97 1.62
N LEU A 277 31.91 8.22 2.05
CA LEU A 277 31.38 9.57 2.24
C LEU A 277 32.05 10.31 3.41
N THR A 278 32.27 9.66 4.55
CA THR A 278 32.91 10.30 5.72
C THR A 278 34.40 10.59 5.53
N LEU A 279 35.06 9.91 4.58
CA LEU A 279 36.45 10.15 4.21
C LEU A 279 36.60 11.13 3.03
N ALA A 280 35.48 11.65 2.51
CA ALA A 280 35.49 12.75 1.56
C ALA A 280 36.04 14.03 2.23
N PRO A 281 36.92 14.79 1.56
CA PRO A 281 37.15 16.19 1.93
C PRO A 281 35.82 16.96 1.84
N GLU A 282 35.53 17.84 2.80
CA GLU A 282 34.25 18.56 2.90
C GLU A 282 33.88 19.35 1.63
N ASP A 283 34.88 19.88 0.92
CA ASP A 283 34.72 20.61 -0.35
C ASP A 283 34.42 19.71 -1.59
N SER A 284 34.48 18.39 -1.44
CA SER A 284 34.31 17.46 -2.57
C SER A 284 32.84 17.19 -2.84
N ASP A 285 32.39 17.33 -4.10
CA ASP A 285 31.06 16.87 -4.53
C ASP A 285 30.87 15.40 -4.10
N PRO A 286 29.92 15.10 -3.18
CA PRO A 286 29.71 13.74 -2.69
C PRO A 286 29.48 12.73 -3.82
N LEU A 287 28.87 13.16 -4.93
CA LEU A 287 28.65 12.30 -6.10
C LEU A 287 29.95 11.98 -6.85
N ALA A 288 30.92 12.90 -6.88
CA ALA A 288 32.23 12.65 -7.47
C ALA A 288 33.03 11.66 -6.61
N VAL A 289 32.99 11.82 -5.28
CA VAL A 289 33.64 10.90 -4.34
C VAL A 289 33.05 9.49 -4.47
N LEU A 290 31.73 9.35 -4.51
CA LEU A 290 31.04 8.06 -4.69
C LEU A 290 31.41 7.38 -6.01
N SER A 291 31.52 8.15 -7.10
CA SER A 291 31.95 7.63 -8.42
C SER A 291 33.41 7.15 -8.41
N MET A 292 34.27 7.76 -7.59
CA MET A 292 35.66 7.33 -7.40
C MET A 292 35.81 6.15 -6.42
N ALA A 293 34.94 6.05 -5.42
CA ALA A 293 35.10 5.10 -4.30
C ALA A 293 35.15 3.63 -4.75
N ASN A 294 34.29 3.21 -5.70
CA ASN A 294 34.54 1.98 -6.48
C ASN A 294 33.60 1.84 -7.71
N PRO A 295 34.08 1.95 -8.96
CA PRO A 295 33.23 1.82 -10.15
C PRO A 295 32.73 0.38 -10.43
N SER A 296 33.10 -0.61 -9.62
CA SER A 296 32.73 -2.02 -9.79
C SER A 296 31.87 -2.63 -8.66
N SER A 297 31.59 -1.89 -7.57
CA SER A 297 30.83 -2.40 -6.41
C SER A 297 29.42 -1.80 -6.23
N VAL A 298 29.09 -0.73 -6.95
CA VAL A 298 27.93 0.12 -6.64
C VAL A 298 26.65 -0.45 -7.26
N TYR A 299 25.68 -0.76 -6.39
CA TYR A 299 24.31 -1.11 -6.76
C TYR A 299 23.72 -0.06 -7.70
N SER A 300 23.04 -0.44 -8.78
CA SER A 300 22.33 0.56 -9.58
C SER A 300 21.06 1.03 -8.88
N ALA A 301 20.55 2.20 -9.28
CA ALA A 301 19.23 2.71 -8.88
C ALA A 301 18.11 1.65 -9.00
N ARG A 302 18.19 0.80 -10.03
CA ARG A 302 17.28 -0.31 -10.26
C ARG A 302 17.44 -1.43 -9.24
N ASP A 303 18.67 -1.76 -8.86
CA ASP A 303 18.98 -2.86 -7.96
C ASP A 303 18.55 -2.53 -6.52
N VAL A 304 18.81 -1.30 -6.06
CA VAL A 304 18.33 -0.82 -4.73
C VAL A 304 16.80 -0.78 -4.69
N ALA A 305 16.15 -0.24 -5.75
CA ALA A 305 14.69 -0.22 -5.85
C ALA A 305 14.06 -1.62 -5.91
N LEU A 306 14.72 -2.58 -6.58
CA LEU A 306 14.31 -3.98 -6.59
C LEU A 306 14.45 -4.61 -5.19
N ALA A 307 15.56 -4.39 -4.49
CA ALA A 307 15.78 -4.91 -3.14
C ALA A 307 14.73 -4.37 -2.16
N ALA A 308 14.60 -3.04 -2.02
CA ALA A 308 13.65 -2.41 -1.10
C ALA A 308 12.20 -2.85 -1.35
N TYR A 309 11.76 -2.90 -2.61
CA TYR A 309 10.43 -3.42 -2.95
C TYR A 309 10.26 -4.90 -2.59
N SER A 310 11.33 -5.69 -2.67
CA SER A 310 11.31 -7.14 -2.42
C SER A 310 11.25 -7.45 -0.93
N PHE A 311 12.16 -6.88 -0.12
CA PHE A 311 12.13 -7.02 1.34
C PHE A 311 10.78 -6.56 1.90
N GLY A 312 10.35 -5.34 1.56
CA GLY A 312 9.06 -4.79 2.01
C GLY A 312 7.84 -5.58 1.53
N LYS A 313 7.95 -6.38 0.46
CA LYS A 313 6.88 -7.31 0.07
C LYS A 313 6.88 -8.58 0.91
N LEU A 314 8.05 -9.08 1.29
CA LEU A 314 8.23 -10.37 1.95
C LEU A 314 7.86 -10.33 3.44
N GLU A 315 8.10 -9.21 4.12
CA GLU A 315 7.66 -8.98 5.51
C GLU A 315 6.14 -9.12 5.69
N GLY A 316 5.37 -8.72 4.67
CA GLY A 316 3.92 -8.85 4.68
C GLY A 316 3.39 -10.25 4.35
N ILE A 317 4.27 -11.24 4.12
CA ILE A 317 3.89 -12.63 3.97
C ILE A 317 3.88 -13.25 5.36
N ASP A 318 2.70 -13.21 6.00
CA ASP A 318 2.45 -13.98 7.21
C ASP A 318 2.92 -15.43 7.01
N SER A 319 3.66 -15.93 7.99
CA SER A 319 4.04 -17.33 8.18
C SER A 319 2.93 -18.32 7.81
N THR A 320 1.66 -18.02 8.11
CA THR A 320 0.51 -18.89 7.80
C THR A 320 0.22 -19.01 6.30
N GLN A 321 0.64 -18.05 5.47
CA GLN A 321 0.44 -18.04 4.01
C GLN A 321 1.63 -18.66 3.25
N GLN A 322 2.66 -19.11 3.98
CA GLN A 322 3.81 -19.82 3.43
C GLN A 322 3.44 -21.30 3.20
N HIS A 323 2.74 -21.58 2.10
CA HIS A 323 2.48 -22.96 1.65
C HIS A 323 3.75 -23.81 1.44
N ILE A 324 4.92 -23.16 1.35
CA ILE A 324 6.22 -23.81 1.18
C ILE A 324 7.15 -23.21 2.24
N VAL A 325 7.09 -23.77 3.45
CA VAL A 325 8.13 -23.55 4.46
C VAL A 325 9.28 -24.48 4.08
N LEU A 326 10.32 -23.92 3.47
CA LEU A 326 11.56 -24.67 3.26
C LEU A 326 12.14 -24.97 4.66
N PRO A 327 12.32 -26.24 5.04
CA PRO A 327 12.85 -26.57 6.36
C PRO A 327 14.25 -25.97 6.46
N ALA A 328 14.49 -25.21 7.52
CA ALA A 328 15.80 -24.62 7.77
C ALA A 328 16.87 -25.73 7.75
N PRO A 329 18.05 -25.48 7.14
CA PRO A 329 19.16 -26.40 7.27
C PRO A 329 19.47 -26.59 8.77
N PRO A 330 19.90 -27.79 9.20
CA PRO A 330 20.26 -28.02 10.60
C PRO A 330 21.29 -26.95 11.00
N PRO A 331 21.08 -26.23 12.12
CA PRO A 331 21.94 -25.11 12.48
C PRO A 331 23.38 -25.60 12.59
N PRO A 332 24.37 -24.84 12.08
CA PRO A 332 25.77 -25.19 12.28
C PRO A 332 26.04 -25.34 13.79
N PRO A 333 26.91 -26.29 14.19
CA PRO A 333 27.20 -26.51 15.62
C PRO A 333 27.60 -25.17 16.26
N PRO A 334 26.95 -24.77 17.36
CA PRO A 334 26.96 -23.37 17.79
C PRO A 334 28.37 -22.94 18.16
N SER A 335 28.92 -21.99 17.38
CA SER A 335 30.04 -21.19 17.88
C SER A 335 29.49 -20.33 19.01
N ALA A 336 30.24 -20.25 20.13
CA ALA A 336 29.72 -19.76 21.42
C ALA A 336 29.26 -18.28 21.42
N ALA A 337 29.45 -17.54 20.32
CA ALA A 337 29.04 -16.15 20.16
C ALA A 337 27.70 -15.97 19.42
N ALA A 338 27.13 -17.01 18.79
CA ALA A 338 25.99 -16.85 17.86
C ALA A 338 24.60 -17.17 18.45
N ALA A 339 24.52 -17.68 19.69
CA ALA A 339 23.29 -18.23 20.26
C ALA A 339 22.36 -17.22 20.99
N ALA A 340 22.70 -15.92 20.99
CA ALA A 340 21.81 -14.88 21.49
C ALA A 340 20.69 -14.60 20.47
N GLY A 341 19.44 -14.60 20.93
CA GLY A 341 18.25 -14.66 20.07
C GLY A 341 18.15 -13.51 19.06
N ARG A 342 18.38 -13.82 17.78
CA ARG A 342 18.06 -12.92 16.67
C ARG A 342 16.57 -13.02 16.37
N HIS A 343 15.86 -11.90 16.47
CA HIS A 343 14.46 -11.82 16.08
C HIS A 343 14.36 -11.49 14.58
N HIS A 344 13.40 -12.11 13.88
CA HIS A 344 13.19 -11.94 12.42
C HIS A 344 13.16 -10.46 11.97
N GLY A 345 12.60 -9.57 12.79
CA GLY A 345 12.52 -8.14 12.51
C GLY A 345 13.88 -7.43 12.38
N ASP A 346 14.92 -7.90 13.08
CA ASP A 346 16.26 -7.30 13.04
C ASP A 346 16.88 -7.41 11.64
N THR A 347 16.75 -8.56 10.98
CA THR A 347 17.30 -8.79 9.64
C THR A 347 16.71 -7.84 8.60
N SER A 348 15.40 -7.59 8.64
CA SER A 348 14.77 -6.66 7.70
C SER A 348 15.08 -5.19 8.05
N ALA A 349 15.08 -4.83 9.32
CA ALA A 349 15.50 -3.49 9.77
C ALA A 349 16.94 -3.17 9.31
N ARG A 350 17.89 -4.08 9.53
CA ARG A 350 19.29 -3.94 9.08
C ARG A 350 19.41 -3.84 7.55
N ALA A 351 18.58 -4.56 6.80
CA ALA A 351 18.50 -4.42 5.34
C ALA A 351 17.95 -3.05 4.92
N PHE A 352 16.92 -2.54 5.59
CA PHE A 352 16.29 -1.25 5.26
C PHE A 352 17.12 -0.04 5.68
N ASP A 353 17.84 -0.09 6.81
CA ASP A 353 18.83 0.91 7.19
C ASP A 353 19.93 1.01 6.11
N ALA A 354 20.45 -0.13 5.66
CA ALA A 354 21.44 -0.20 4.57
C ALA A 354 20.90 0.30 3.22
N LEU A 355 19.65 -0.07 2.89
CA LEU A 355 18.98 0.38 1.67
C LEU A 355 18.64 1.88 1.72
N SER A 356 18.46 2.50 2.90
CA SER A 356 18.29 3.95 3.02
C SER A 356 19.56 4.70 2.61
N VAL A 357 20.72 4.24 3.12
CA VAL A 357 22.03 4.76 2.72
C VAL A 357 22.22 4.57 1.21
N LEU A 358 22.13 3.33 0.71
CA LEU A 358 22.32 3.03 -0.71
C LEU A 358 21.35 3.78 -1.64
N ALA A 359 20.08 3.93 -1.24
CA ALA A 359 19.08 4.67 -2.01
C ALA A 359 19.45 6.14 -2.18
N THR A 360 19.98 6.77 -1.12
CA THR A 360 20.43 8.18 -1.15
C THR A 360 21.51 8.41 -2.22
N LEU A 361 22.43 7.46 -2.40
CA LEU A 361 23.53 7.55 -3.38
C LEU A 361 23.02 7.49 -4.83
N VAL A 362 22.09 6.57 -5.10
CA VAL A 362 21.63 6.24 -6.46
C VAL A 362 20.40 7.03 -6.91
N LEU A 363 19.81 7.84 -6.03
CA LEU A 363 18.49 8.43 -6.23
C LEU A 363 18.41 9.35 -7.45
N ARG A 364 19.51 10.02 -7.79
CA ARG A 364 19.66 10.89 -8.97
C ARG A 364 19.39 10.12 -10.28
N ASP A 365 19.65 8.82 -10.30
CA ASP A 365 19.48 7.98 -11.48
C ASP A 365 18.16 7.21 -11.50
N CYS A 366 17.49 7.06 -10.34
CA CYS A 366 16.17 6.44 -10.24
C CYS A 366 15.17 7.05 -11.22
N THR A 367 14.62 6.20 -12.09
CA THR A 367 13.46 6.50 -12.93
C THR A 367 12.20 6.66 -12.07
N ALA A 368 11.14 7.24 -12.64
CA ALA A 368 9.81 7.32 -12.01
C ALA A 368 9.32 5.98 -11.42
N ARG A 369 9.56 4.87 -12.13
CA ARG A 369 9.18 3.53 -11.66
C ARG A 369 10.02 3.08 -10.45
N GLU A 370 11.32 3.36 -10.45
CA GLU A 370 12.21 2.98 -9.35
C GLU A 370 11.92 3.80 -8.09
N LEU A 371 11.59 5.09 -8.23
CA LEU A 371 11.09 5.93 -7.12
C LEU A 371 9.80 5.36 -6.51
N GLN A 372 8.84 4.94 -7.34
CA GLN A 372 7.63 4.27 -6.87
C GLN A 372 7.96 2.98 -6.12
N MET A 373 8.86 2.15 -6.66
CA MET A 373 9.25 0.88 -6.04
C MET A 373 9.97 1.08 -4.71
N LEU A 374 10.88 2.06 -4.60
CA LEU A 374 11.53 2.47 -3.35
C LEU A 374 10.48 2.91 -2.32
N ALA A 375 9.64 3.90 -2.66
CA ALA A 375 8.62 4.43 -1.75
C ALA A 375 7.69 3.33 -1.23
N THR A 376 7.19 2.46 -2.10
CA THR A 376 6.32 1.33 -1.71
C THR A 376 7.07 0.25 -0.91
N GLY A 377 8.38 0.07 -1.11
CA GLY A 377 9.20 -0.82 -0.28
C GLY A 377 9.29 -0.33 1.16
N PHE A 378 9.75 0.92 1.35
CA PHE A 378 9.89 1.55 2.66
C PHE A 378 8.54 1.74 3.40
N ASP A 379 7.47 2.12 2.68
CA ASP A 379 6.12 2.26 3.27
C ASP A 379 5.64 0.93 3.86
N ARG A 380 5.86 -0.19 3.16
CA ARG A 380 5.50 -1.52 3.67
C ARG A 380 6.32 -1.94 4.89
N HIS A 381 7.64 -1.78 4.84
CA HIS A 381 8.50 -2.08 5.98
C HIS A 381 8.01 -1.40 7.24
N ARG A 382 7.78 -0.09 7.14
CA ARG A 382 7.22 0.73 8.22
C ARG A 382 5.84 0.26 8.68
N HIS A 383 4.95 -0.18 7.78
CA HIS A 383 3.66 -0.75 8.18
C HIS A 383 3.80 -2.05 8.97
N HIS A 384 4.82 -2.86 8.69
CA HIS A 384 5.13 -4.09 9.41
C HIS A 384 5.95 -3.88 10.70
N THR A 385 6.72 -2.79 10.80
CA THR A 385 7.36 -2.37 12.06
C THR A 385 6.30 -2.06 13.13
N PRO A 386 6.38 -2.62 14.35
CA PRO A 386 5.53 -2.26 15.49
C PRO A 386 5.53 -0.76 15.76
N LEU A 387 4.41 -0.19 16.22
CA LEU A 387 4.26 1.26 16.41
C LEU A 387 5.32 1.85 17.37
N GLU A 388 5.70 1.09 18.39
CA GLU A 388 6.70 1.44 19.42
C GLU A 388 8.14 1.44 18.86
N GLU A 389 8.41 0.68 17.80
CA GLU A 389 9.73 0.55 17.17
C GLU A 389 9.92 1.46 15.95
N ARG A 390 8.87 2.17 15.51
CA ARG A 390 8.91 3.05 14.33
C ARG A 390 9.74 4.30 14.59
N LYS A 391 11.03 4.23 14.25
CA LYS A 391 11.90 5.40 14.10
C LYS A 391 11.30 6.40 13.09
N PRO A 392 11.48 7.72 13.28
CA PRO A 392 11.25 8.70 12.23
C PRO A 392 12.04 8.33 10.98
N PHE A 393 11.39 8.44 9.82
CA PHE A 393 12.03 8.11 8.55
C PHE A 393 13.02 9.22 8.14
N ASP A 394 14.13 8.83 7.51
CA ASP A 394 15.20 9.75 7.08
C ASP A 394 14.66 10.93 6.24
N SER A 395 14.71 12.13 6.80
CA SER A 395 14.21 13.36 6.18
C SER A 395 15.07 13.81 4.99
N HIS A 396 16.36 13.46 4.96
CA HIS A 396 17.24 13.72 3.82
C HIS A 396 16.83 12.83 2.64
N LEU A 397 16.63 11.53 2.87
CA LEU A 397 16.13 10.63 1.82
C LEU A 397 14.74 11.06 1.32
N LEU A 398 13.82 11.47 2.19
CA LEU A 398 12.50 11.98 1.75
C LEU A 398 12.61 13.26 0.91
N ARG A 399 13.43 14.22 1.34
CA ARG A 399 13.69 15.46 0.60
C ARG A 399 14.28 15.17 -0.79
N ALA A 400 15.25 14.27 -0.86
CA ALA A 400 15.84 13.82 -2.11
C ALA A 400 14.82 13.07 -3.01
N MET A 401 13.97 12.21 -2.44
CA MET A 401 12.92 11.47 -3.16
C MET A 401 11.87 12.40 -3.74
N GLY A 402 11.38 13.35 -2.95
CA GLY A 402 10.42 14.37 -3.38
C GLY A 402 10.99 15.26 -4.49
N ALA A 403 12.23 15.74 -4.33
CA ALA A 403 12.92 16.56 -5.34
C ALA A 403 13.11 15.79 -6.66
N GLN A 404 13.51 14.53 -6.60
CA GLN A 404 13.68 13.70 -7.78
C GLN A 404 12.34 13.34 -8.46
N ALA A 405 11.30 13.04 -7.70
CA ALA A 405 9.95 12.84 -8.22
C ALA A 405 9.41 14.10 -8.90
N LYS A 406 9.63 15.28 -8.32
CA LYS A 406 9.29 16.59 -8.91
C LYS A 406 9.96 16.81 -10.27
N ARG A 407 11.24 16.43 -10.41
CA ARG A 407 11.99 16.45 -11.69
C ARG A 407 11.43 15.46 -12.72
N ARG A 408 11.01 14.26 -12.28
CA ARG A 408 10.56 13.17 -13.15
C ARG A 408 9.05 13.02 -13.27
N ILE A 409 8.26 13.99 -12.81
CA ILE A 409 6.79 13.88 -12.71
C ILE A 409 6.12 13.41 -14.01
N ALA A 410 6.57 13.91 -15.17
CA ALA A 410 6.03 13.56 -16.49
C ALA A 410 6.49 12.19 -17.04
N GLN A 411 7.36 11.47 -16.31
CA GLN A 411 7.80 10.10 -16.63
C GLN A 411 6.99 9.03 -15.88
N PHE A 412 6.18 9.41 -14.89
CA PHE A 412 5.30 8.47 -14.20
C PHE A 412 4.11 8.09 -15.10
N SER A 413 3.73 6.82 -15.10
CA SER A 413 2.36 6.42 -15.49
C SER A 413 1.41 6.72 -14.33
N ALA A 414 0.11 6.86 -14.61
CA ALA A 414 -0.94 7.05 -13.60
C ALA A 414 -0.79 6.11 -12.39
N GLU A 415 -0.80 4.80 -12.63
CA GLU A 415 -0.64 3.76 -11.59
C GLU A 415 0.66 3.96 -10.77
N SER A 416 1.79 4.28 -11.41
CA SER A 416 3.04 4.50 -10.69
C SER A 416 3.06 5.81 -9.90
N LEU A 417 2.41 6.86 -10.40
CA LEU A 417 2.29 8.15 -9.71
C LEU A 417 1.45 8.00 -8.45
N VAL A 418 0.31 7.35 -8.55
CA VAL A 418 -0.61 7.17 -7.42
C VAL A 418 -0.02 6.26 -6.34
N LEU A 419 0.64 5.16 -6.72
CA LEU A 419 1.36 4.32 -5.77
C LEU A 419 2.52 5.07 -5.08
N PHE A 420 3.27 5.88 -5.83
CA PHE A 420 4.31 6.74 -5.24
C PHE A 420 3.71 7.75 -4.27
N LEU A 421 2.68 8.50 -4.66
CA LEU A 421 2.05 9.53 -3.83
C LEU A 421 1.46 8.96 -2.53
N ARG A 422 0.78 7.81 -2.61
CA ARG A 422 0.26 7.11 -1.43
C ARG A 422 1.38 6.72 -0.46
N SER A 423 2.39 6.00 -0.97
CA SER A 423 3.49 5.52 -0.13
C SER A 423 4.34 6.67 0.43
N PHE A 424 4.65 7.67 -0.38
CA PHE A 424 5.43 8.85 0.04
C PHE A 424 4.66 9.70 1.05
N SER A 425 3.34 9.89 0.89
CA SER A 425 2.51 10.61 1.89
C SER A 425 2.51 9.91 3.26
N ASN A 426 2.42 8.57 3.27
CA ASN A 426 2.54 7.77 4.50
C ASN A 426 3.94 7.88 5.14
N LEU A 427 5.01 7.82 4.33
CA LEU A 427 6.39 7.97 4.84
C LEU A 427 6.64 9.35 5.44
N CYS A 428 6.14 10.41 4.80
CA CYS A 428 6.22 11.77 5.32
C CYS A 428 5.45 11.96 6.63
N ALA A 429 4.50 11.09 7.00
CA ALA A 429 3.58 11.32 8.13
C ALA A 429 4.23 11.49 9.52
N THR A 430 5.51 11.14 9.68
CA THR A 430 6.32 11.37 10.89
C THR A 430 7.57 12.24 10.65
N SER A 431 7.70 12.85 9.46
CA SER A 431 8.75 13.85 9.23
C SER A 431 8.33 15.16 9.92
N PRO A 432 9.24 15.93 10.55
CA PRO A 432 8.92 17.31 10.94
C PRO A 432 8.61 18.15 9.70
N ASP A 433 9.36 17.95 8.61
CA ASP A 433 9.24 18.66 7.33
C ASP A 433 8.05 18.15 6.49
N ARG A 434 7.08 17.45 7.10
CA ARG A 434 6.01 16.70 6.43
C ARG A 434 5.26 17.56 5.41
N ASP A 435 4.93 18.79 5.78
CA ASP A 435 4.02 19.66 5.03
C ASP A 435 4.73 20.35 3.87
N GLU A 436 5.88 20.98 4.10
CA GLU A 436 6.75 21.53 3.05
C GLU A 436 7.06 20.51 1.94
N LEU A 437 7.49 19.29 2.32
CA LEU A 437 7.88 18.24 1.37
C LEU A 437 6.75 17.80 0.45
N MET A 438 5.52 17.74 0.95
CA MET A 438 4.37 17.34 0.14
C MET A 438 3.74 18.50 -0.59
N ASP A 439 3.73 19.72 -0.06
CA ASP A 439 3.18 20.87 -0.79
C ASP A 439 4.02 21.19 -2.03
N LEU A 440 5.36 21.11 -1.92
CA LEU A 440 6.28 21.24 -3.05
C LEU A 440 6.12 20.15 -4.12
N LEU A 441 5.69 18.95 -3.72
CA LEU A 441 5.44 17.82 -4.63
C LEU A 441 4.04 17.91 -5.23
N LEU A 442 3.00 18.10 -4.42
CA LEU A 442 1.60 18.19 -4.82
C LEU A 442 1.35 19.40 -5.72
N SER A 443 1.92 20.57 -5.44
CA SER A 443 1.91 21.71 -6.38
C SER A 443 2.39 21.32 -7.78
N ARG A 444 3.46 20.50 -7.87
CA ARG A 444 3.95 19.98 -9.16
C ARG A 444 3.01 18.92 -9.75
N VAL A 445 2.46 18.02 -8.93
CA VAL A 445 1.48 17.01 -9.35
C VAL A 445 0.22 17.66 -9.92
N SER A 446 -0.33 18.68 -9.26
CA SER A 446 -1.49 19.47 -9.71
C SER A 446 -1.28 20.02 -11.12
N SER A 447 -0.10 20.56 -11.42
CA SER A 447 0.25 21.03 -12.79
C SER A 447 0.31 19.91 -13.84
N HIS A 448 0.41 18.65 -13.42
CA HIS A 448 0.47 17.47 -14.30
C HIS A 448 -0.86 16.69 -14.39
N LEU A 449 -1.72 16.79 -13.35
CA LEU A 449 -2.97 16.04 -13.25
C LEU A 449 -3.91 16.19 -14.46
N PRO A 450 -4.14 17.38 -15.06
CA PRO A 450 -5.04 17.51 -16.21
C PRO A 450 -4.69 16.59 -17.39
N ARG A 451 -3.39 16.26 -17.56
CA ARG A 451 -2.94 15.30 -18.57
C ARG A 451 -3.06 13.86 -18.08
N ALA A 452 -2.66 13.60 -16.84
CA ALA A 452 -2.56 12.25 -16.30
C ALA A 452 -3.93 11.62 -15.97
N VAL A 453 -4.89 12.42 -15.47
CA VAL A 453 -6.18 11.98 -14.93
C VAL A 453 -7.03 11.21 -15.96
N SER A 454 -6.94 11.58 -17.24
CA SER A 454 -7.57 10.88 -18.37
C SER A 454 -7.18 9.39 -18.48
N THR A 455 -6.05 8.99 -17.89
CA THR A 455 -5.53 7.62 -17.90
C THR A 455 -5.72 6.87 -16.58
N PHE A 456 -6.34 7.49 -15.58
CA PHE A 456 -6.56 6.90 -14.25
C PHE A 456 -7.68 5.83 -14.31
N LYS A 457 -7.57 4.79 -13.50
CA LYS A 457 -8.69 3.89 -13.14
C LYS A 457 -9.49 4.52 -12.00
N SER A 458 -10.69 4.01 -11.71
CA SER A 458 -11.47 4.43 -10.53
C SER A 458 -10.64 4.42 -9.23
N ILE A 459 -9.93 3.33 -8.93
CA ILE A 459 -9.05 3.20 -7.75
C ILE A 459 -7.90 4.22 -7.72
N ASP A 460 -7.41 4.64 -8.89
CA ASP A 460 -6.33 5.63 -8.99
C ASP A 460 -6.86 7.03 -8.60
N LEU A 461 -8.09 7.37 -9.01
CA LEU A 461 -8.78 8.60 -8.58
C LEU A 461 -9.04 8.63 -7.07
N VAL A 462 -9.64 7.56 -6.53
CA VAL A 462 -9.96 7.44 -5.09
C VAL A 462 -8.69 7.63 -4.25
N THR A 463 -7.62 6.93 -4.60
CA THR A 463 -6.35 7.01 -3.87
C THR A 463 -5.70 8.39 -3.99
N THR A 464 -5.81 9.04 -5.16
CA THR A 464 -5.27 10.41 -5.35
C THR A 464 -6.04 11.41 -4.49
N LEU A 465 -7.37 11.37 -4.52
CA LEU A 465 -8.24 12.19 -3.68
C LEU A 465 -7.89 12.02 -2.20
N GLN A 466 -7.73 10.79 -1.71
CA GLN A 466 -7.31 10.51 -0.33
C GLN A 466 -5.94 11.12 0.03
N VAL A 467 -4.98 11.19 -0.90
CA VAL A 467 -3.66 11.81 -0.64
C VAL A 467 -3.78 13.33 -0.50
N TYR A 468 -4.61 13.99 -1.32
CA TYR A 468 -4.87 15.43 -1.20
C TYR A 468 -5.72 15.75 0.04
N ALA A 469 -6.75 14.95 0.32
CA ALA A 469 -7.61 15.10 1.50
C ALA A 469 -6.83 15.00 2.82
N LYS A 470 -5.95 14.00 2.95
CA LYS A 470 -5.04 13.83 4.11
C LYS A 470 -4.15 15.03 4.41
N ARG A 471 -4.02 15.98 3.46
CA ARG A 471 -3.20 17.19 3.62
C ARG A 471 -3.98 18.39 4.13
N GLY A 472 -5.31 18.39 4.01
CA GLY A 472 -6.14 19.58 4.29
C GLY A 472 -5.83 20.79 3.39
N ALA A 473 -4.95 20.64 2.39
CA ALA A 473 -4.54 21.69 1.49
C ALA A 473 -5.72 22.07 0.58
N LYS A 474 -6.06 23.35 0.55
CA LYS A 474 -7.19 23.95 -0.20
C LYS A 474 -6.92 23.99 -1.70
N HIS A 475 -6.71 22.82 -2.31
CA HIS A 475 -6.58 22.66 -3.75
C HIS A 475 -7.97 22.48 -4.39
N SER A 476 -8.83 23.51 -4.29
CA SER A 476 -10.18 23.53 -4.87
C SER A 476 -10.18 23.10 -6.34
N ASP A 477 -9.28 23.66 -7.13
CA ASP A 477 -9.16 23.41 -8.57
C ASP A 477 -8.82 21.95 -8.88
N VAL A 478 -8.10 21.27 -7.97
CA VAL A 478 -7.79 19.84 -8.06
C VAL A 478 -8.99 19.01 -7.62
N ALA A 479 -9.74 19.47 -6.60
CA ALA A 479 -10.99 18.84 -6.19
C ALA A 479 -12.00 18.86 -7.35
N ASP A 480 -12.16 20.00 -8.03
CA ASP A 480 -13.02 20.17 -9.21
C ASP A 480 -12.57 19.27 -10.38
N LEU A 481 -11.27 19.26 -10.69
CA LEU A 481 -10.71 18.41 -11.75
C LEU A 481 -10.96 16.91 -11.47
N LEU A 482 -10.64 16.45 -10.26
CA LEU A 482 -10.80 15.04 -9.88
C LEU A 482 -12.27 14.65 -9.71
N ALA A 483 -13.13 15.56 -9.22
CA ALA A 483 -14.58 15.35 -9.18
C ALA A 483 -15.14 15.11 -10.58
N ASN A 484 -14.77 15.93 -11.58
CA ASN A 484 -15.23 15.71 -12.95
C ASN A 484 -14.82 14.33 -13.51
N SER A 485 -13.58 13.88 -13.28
CA SER A 485 -13.16 12.53 -13.68
C SER A 485 -13.82 11.39 -12.88
N VAL A 486 -14.21 11.64 -11.62
CA VAL A 486 -15.07 10.74 -10.83
C VAL A 486 -16.46 10.61 -11.47
N LEU A 487 -17.06 11.71 -11.95
CA LEU A 487 -18.37 11.70 -12.61
C LEU A 487 -18.35 10.88 -13.90
N GLU A 488 -17.27 10.99 -14.70
CA GLU A 488 -17.07 10.19 -15.90
C GLU A 488 -16.97 8.68 -15.59
N LYS A 489 -16.32 8.33 -14.47
CA LYS A 489 -16.07 6.95 -14.04
C LYS A 489 -17.06 6.41 -13.00
N ARG A 490 -18.18 7.10 -12.79
CA ARG A 490 -19.17 6.80 -11.74
C ARG A 490 -19.73 5.36 -11.74
N ALA A 491 -19.73 4.69 -12.89
CA ALA A 491 -20.16 3.29 -13.03
C ALA A 491 -19.08 2.26 -12.63
N GLU A 492 -17.82 2.66 -12.48
CA GLU A 492 -16.68 1.83 -12.05
C GLU A 492 -16.46 1.86 -10.52
N LEU A 493 -17.20 2.70 -9.77
CA LEU A 493 -17.01 2.93 -8.33
C LEU A 493 -17.88 2.00 -7.47
N THR A 494 -17.25 1.34 -6.50
CA THR A 494 -17.94 0.58 -5.46
C THR A 494 -18.53 1.50 -4.38
N PRO A 495 -19.46 1.03 -3.52
CA PRO A 495 -19.96 1.83 -2.40
C PRO A 495 -18.87 2.34 -1.45
N SER A 496 -17.80 1.56 -1.23
CA SER A 496 -16.62 2.00 -0.45
C SER A 496 -15.78 3.07 -1.15
N ASP A 497 -15.71 3.03 -2.48
CA ASP A 497 -15.03 4.07 -3.24
C ASP A 497 -15.82 5.39 -3.16
N TRP A 498 -17.15 5.34 -3.24
CA TRP A 498 -18.01 6.51 -3.09
C TRP A 498 -17.84 7.21 -1.74
N VAL A 499 -17.83 6.46 -0.63
CA VAL A 499 -17.53 6.99 0.72
C VAL A 499 -16.18 7.70 0.70
N SER A 500 -15.13 6.99 0.27
CA SER A 500 -13.77 7.53 0.20
C SER A 500 -13.65 8.80 -0.65
N VAL A 501 -14.40 8.89 -1.75
CA VAL A 501 -14.45 10.05 -2.64
C VAL A 501 -15.21 11.20 -2.00
N ILE A 502 -16.35 10.94 -1.36
CA ILE A 502 -17.17 11.94 -0.66
C ILE A 502 -16.35 12.56 0.48
N ASP A 503 -15.80 11.73 1.38
CA ASP A 503 -14.97 12.17 2.50
C ASP A 503 -13.74 12.96 2.02
N SER A 504 -13.13 12.57 0.90
CA SER A 504 -11.96 13.26 0.35
C SER A 504 -12.31 14.61 -0.29
N ILE A 505 -13.40 14.68 -1.06
CA ILE A 505 -13.88 15.94 -1.67
C ILE A 505 -14.36 16.89 -0.56
N ALA A 506 -14.96 16.37 0.52
CA ALA A 506 -15.32 17.12 1.71
C ALA A 506 -14.12 17.79 2.36
N ALA A 507 -13.08 17.01 2.68
CA ALA A 507 -11.86 17.51 3.29
C ALA A 507 -11.10 18.52 2.41
N MET A 508 -11.20 18.39 1.08
CA MET A 508 -10.64 19.34 0.11
C MET A 508 -11.49 20.60 -0.13
N ARG A 509 -12.70 20.69 0.46
CA ARG A 509 -13.72 21.73 0.17
C ARG A 509 -14.07 21.84 -1.32
N GLY A 510 -14.18 20.69 -1.99
CA GLY A 510 -14.52 20.61 -3.41
C GLY A 510 -16.03 20.64 -3.71
N PRO A 511 -16.44 20.31 -4.95
CA PRO A 511 -17.83 20.43 -5.41
C PRO A 511 -18.68 19.24 -4.92
N LEU A 512 -18.74 19.05 -3.60
CA LEU A 512 -19.22 17.83 -2.95
C LEU A 512 -20.69 17.52 -3.35
N ARG A 513 -21.51 18.56 -3.53
CA ARG A 513 -22.89 18.47 -4.03
C ARG A 513 -23.01 17.75 -5.38
N LEU A 514 -22.11 18.04 -6.33
CA LEU A 514 -22.13 17.45 -7.67
C LEU A 514 -21.79 15.95 -7.61
N VAL A 515 -20.82 15.60 -6.76
CA VAL A 515 -20.41 14.22 -6.46
C VAL A 515 -21.55 13.46 -5.78
N MET A 516 -22.19 14.03 -4.77
CA MET A 516 -23.34 13.43 -4.06
C MET A 516 -24.52 13.12 -4.98
N ARG A 517 -24.87 14.07 -5.85
CA ARG A 517 -25.92 13.87 -6.85
C ARG A 517 -25.61 12.69 -7.77
N ALA A 518 -24.38 12.62 -8.28
CA ALA A 518 -23.96 11.52 -9.14
C ALA A 518 -23.83 10.18 -8.41
N ALA A 519 -23.50 10.17 -7.12
CA ALA A 519 -23.50 8.99 -6.27
C ALA A 519 -24.93 8.40 -6.17
N ARG A 520 -25.93 9.26 -5.96
CA ARG A 520 -27.36 8.89 -5.95
C ARG A 520 -27.85 8.38 -7.31
N GLU A 521 -27.49 9.07 -8.40
CA GLU A 521 -27.88 8.70 -9.77
C GLU A 521 -27.21 7.41 -10.26
N SER A 522 -25.90 7.23 -10.03
CA SER A 522 -25.10 6.09 -10.55
C SER A 522 -25.60 4.72 -10.10
N SER A 523 -26.21 4.65 -8.91
CA SER A 523 -26.73 3.40 -8.35
C SER A 523 -28.24 3.22 -8.54
N GLY A 524 -28.90 4.07 -9.33
CA GLY A 524 -30.37 4.04 -9.49
C GLY A 524 -31.09 4.21 -8.14
N GLY A 525 -30.60 5.10 -7.28
CA GLY A 525 -31.08 5.26 -5.90
C GLY A 525 -30.58 4.20 -4.90
N SER A 526 -30.08 3.04 -5.35
CA SER A 526 -29.69 1.93 -4.46
C SER A 526 -28.37 2.11 -3.71
N LEU A 527 -27.61 3.21 -3.90
CA LEU A 527 -26.33 3.40 -3.20
C LEU A 527 -26.55 3.46 -1.69
N ILE A 528 -27.50 4.29 -1.27
CA ILE A 528 -27.93 4.47 0.12
C ILE A 528 -28.28 3.11 0.74
N GLY A 529 -29.03 2.29 0.01
CA GLY A 529 -29.36 0.91 0.39
C GLY A 529 -28.15 -0.03 0.57
N LYS A 530 -27.06 0.18 -0.19
CA LYS A 530 -25.86 -0.68 -0.22
C LYS A 530 -24.75 -0.27 0.74
N LEU A 531 -24.76 0.96 1.23
CA LEU A 531 -23.78 1.44 2.21
C LEU A 531 -23.97 0.72 3.55
N LYS A 532 -22.91 0.57 4.35
CA LYS A 532 -23.01 0.17 5.77
C LYS A 532 -23.46 1.37 6.62
N THR A 533 -24.01 1.13 7.81
CA THR A 533 -24.48 2.21 8.71
C THR A 533 -23.36 3.19 9.08
N GLN A 534 -22.16 2.70 9.42
CA GLN A 534 -20.96 3.53 9.63
C GLN A 534 -20.55 4.34 8.39
N GLN A 535 -20.63 3.74 7.19
CA GLN A 535 -20.32 4.45 5.94
C GLN A 535 -21.31 5.57 5.62
N LEU A 536 -22.59 5.34 5.93
CA LEU A 536 -23.64 6.33 5.77
C LEU A 536 -23.46 7.49 6.78
N ALA A 537 -23.07 7.19 8.02
CA ALA A 537 -22.73 8.20 9.01
C ALA A 537 -21.49 9.02 8.63
N SER A 538 -20.41 8.38 8.13
CA SER A 538 -19.23 9.08 7.58
C SER A 538 -19.63 10.11 6.52
N ILE A 539 -20.45 9.70 5.55
CA ILE A 539 -20.97 10.57 4.49
C ILE A 539 -21.81 11.72 5.06
N VAL A 540 -22.66 11.48 6.07
CA VAL A 540 -23.46 12.54 6.71
C VAL A 540 -22.54 13.55 7.42
N THR A 541 -21.55 13.06 8.18
CA THR A 541 -20.57 13.91 8.87
C THR A 541 -19.78 14.77 7.87
N ALA A 542 -19.19 14.14 6.85
CA ALA A 542 -18.40 14.81 5.82
C ALA A 542 -19.19 15.86 5.01
N CYS A 543 -20.47 15.60 4.73
CA CYS A 543 -21.34 16.60 4.09
C CYS A 543 -21.54 17.83 4.98
N CYS A 544 -21.75 17.66 6.28
CA CYS A 544 -22.11 18.77 7.17
C CYS A 544 -20.91 19.58 7.66
N GLU A 545 -19.71 19.01 7.65
CA GLU A 545 -18.46 19.77 7.80
C GLU A 545 -18.22 20.76 6.63
N ASN A 546 -19.01 20.67 5.55
CA ASN A 546 -18.98 21.60 4.43
C ASN A 546 -20.22 22.51 4.42
N GLU A 547 -19.99 23.82 4.58
CA GLU A 547 -20.97 24.92 4.60
C GLU A 547 -21.88 25.05 3.34
N TYR A 548 -21.72 24.18 2.34
CA TYR A 548 -22.33 24.28 1.01
C TYR A 548 -23.51 23.34 0.75
N TYR A 549 -24.10 22.75 1.79
CA TYR A 549 -25.17 21.75 1.65
C TYR A 549 -26.59 22.31 1.76
N GLN A 550 -27.41 21.96 0.75
CA GLN A 550 -28.86 22.10 0.85
C GLN A 550 -29.45 20.88 1.55
N ALA A 551 -30.40 21.11 2.45
CA ALA A 551 -31.08 20.06 3.23
C ALA A 551 -31.63 18.92 2.35
N ASP A 552 -32.12 19.22 1.14
CA ASP A 552 -32.68 18.26 0.18
C ASP A 552 -31.71 17.14 -0.24
N ASP A 553 -30.41 17.42 -0.29
CA ASP A 553 -29.39 16.45 -0.70
C ASP A 553 -28.97 15.54 0.48
N LEU A 554 -29.08 16.03 1.72
CA LEU A 554 -28.69 15.33 2.96
C LEU A 554 -29.85 14.54 3.62
N LEU A 555 -31.07 15.08 3.57
CA LEU A 555 -32.25 14.51 4.22
C LEU A 555 -32.49 13.02 3.90
N PRO A 556 -32.34 12.53 2.65
CA PRO A 556 -32.48 11.10 2.35
C PRO A 556 -31.46 10.21 3.08
N LEU A 557 -30.26 10.72 3.36
CA LEU A 557 -29.22 10.00 4.10
C LEU A 557 -29.56 9.93 5.59
N ILE A 558 -30.01 11.05 6.18
CA ILE A 558 -30.41 11.12 7.59
C ILE A 558 -31.62 10.20 7.85
N ILE A 559 -32.61 10.20 6.96
CA ILE A 559 -33.78 9.31 7.08
C ILE A 559 -33.37 7.84 7.04
N GLU A 560 -32.50 7.44 6.10
CA GLU A 560 -31.99 6.06 6.04
C GLU A 560 -31.15 5.71 7.28
N LEU A 561 -30.29 6.63 7.75
CA LEU A 561 -29.43 6.42 8.91
C LEU A 561 -30.27 6.21 10.18
N LYS A 562 -31.29 7.04 10.38
CA LYS A 562 -32.28 6.90 11.45
C LYS A 562 -33.05 5.58 11.34
N SER A 563 -33.52 5.22 10.14
CA SER A 563 -34.22 3.95 9.86
C SER A 563 -33.40 2.71 10.27
N ARG A 564 -32.15 2.62 9.81
CA ARG A 564 -31.26 1.47 10.07
C ARG A 564 -30.93 1.28 11.54
N THR A 565 -30.65 2.38 12.21
CA THR A 565 -30.22 2.40 13.61
C THR A 565 -31.39 2.20 14.57
N LEU A 566 -32.61 2.64 14.22
CA LEU A 566 -33.83 2.30 14.96
C LEU A 566 -34.01 0.77 15.07
N HIS A 567 -33.69 0.03 14.02
CA HIS A 567 -33.74 -1.45 14.03
C HIS A 567 -32.53 -2.11 14.68
N ILE A 568 -31.37 -1.45 14.70
CA ILE A 568 -30.12 -1.99 15.26
C ILE A 568 -29.45 -0.89 16.11
N PRO A 569 -29.76 -0.81 17.43
CA PRO A 569 -29.26 0.27 18.30
C PRO A 569 -27.75 0.43 18.31
N HIS A 570 -27.00 -0.68 18.24
CA HIS A 570 -25.54 -0.74 18.26
C HIS A 570 -24.89 -0.71 16.85
N ALA A 571 -25.59 -0.24 15.82
CA ALA A 571 -25.05 -0.14 14.46
C ALA A 571 -24.12 1.07 14.23
N LEU A 572 -24.00 1.95 15.23
CA LEU A 572 -23.03 3.03 15.30
C LEU A 572 -22.25 2.88 16.61
N ASP A 573 -20.93 3.03 16.54
CA ASP A 573 -20.08 3.31 17.68
C ASP A 573 -20.36 4.70 18.25
N ALA A 574 -20.03 4.91 19.53
CA ALA A 574 -20.36 6.14 20.24
C ALA A 574 -19.67 7.39 19.65
N ASP A 575 -18.43 7.28 19.15
CA ASP A 575 -17.74 8.38 18.46
C ASP A 575 -18.47 8.79 17.17
N THR A 576 -18.86 7.83 16.32
CA THR A 576 -19.61 8.12 15.10
C THR A 576 -21.00 8.69 15.40
N ALA A 577 -21.69 8.18 16.43
CA ALA A 577 -22.97 8.74 16.86
C ALA A 577 -22.83 10.19 17.36
N ALA A 578 -21.78 10.48 18.12
CA ALA A 578 -21.47 11.82 18.61
C ALA A 578 -21.07 12.79 17.50
N GLN A 579 -20.26 12.36 16.53
CA GLN A 579 -19.92 13.16 15.36
C GLN A 579 -21.16 13.54 14.57
N VAL A 580 -22.06 12.57 14.30
CA VAL A 580 -23.36 12.82 13.65
C VAL A 580 -24.22 13.79 14.49
N PHE A 581 -24.23 13.66 15.82
CA PHE A 581 -24.95 14.57 16.72
C PHE A 581 -24.44 16.01 16.63
N ILE A 582 -23.14 16.23 16.83
CA ILE A 582 -22.48 17.55 16.72
C ILE A 582 -22.83 18.21 15.39
N VAL A 583 -22.72 17.44 14.30
CA VAL A 583 -23.05 17.87 12.96
C VAL A 583 -24.50 18.31 12.81
N LEU A 584 -25.45 17.57 13.38
CA LEU A 584 -26.88 17.88 13.31
C LEU A 584 -27.29 19.08 14.17
N CYS A 585 -26.61 19.31 15.30
CA CYS A 585 -26.78 20.52 16.11
C CYS A 585 -26.25 21.76 15.39
N ASN A 586 -25.10 21.65 14.71
CA ASN A 586 -24.47 22.75 13.97
C ASN A 586 -25.20 23.10 12.65
N MET A 587 -26.03 22.19 12.12
CA MET A 587 -26.98 22.54 11.08
C MET A 587 -28.10 23.39 11.68
N GLU A 588 -28.06 24.71 11.43
CA GLU A 588 -29.11 25.65 11.86
C GLU A 588 -30.52 25.08 11.61
N VAL A 589 -31.17 24.63 12.69
CA VAL A 589 -32.53 24.05 12.66
C VAL A 589 -33.54 24.97 11.95
N PRO A 590 -33.45 26.32 12.03
CA PRO A 590 -34.27 27.21 11.21
C PRO A 590 -34.18 26.99 9.69
N GLN A 591 -33.04 26.56 9.13
CA GLN A 591 -32.92 26.32 7.68
C GLN A 591 -33.67 25.06 7.24
N LEU A 592 -33.62 23.99 8.06
CA LEU A 592 -34.44 22.78 7.86
C LEU A 592 -35.95 23.07 7.98
N LEU A 593 -36.33 24.05 8.80
CA LEU A 593 -37.72 24.47 9.00
C LEU A 593 -38.22 25.46 7.92
N THR A 594 -37.38 26.36 7.41
CA THR A 594 -37.80 27.45 6.51
C THR A 594 -37.87 27.08 5.02
N VAL A 595 -37.16 26.04 4.57
CA VAL A 595 -37.22 25.58 3.15
C VAL A 595 -38.65 25.16 2.73
N ASN A 596 -39.52 24.81 3.67
CA ASN A 596 -40.93 24.45 3.42
C ASN A 596 -41.93 25.62 3.39
N GLY A 597 -41.46 26.88 3.31
CA GLY A 597 -42.33 28.05 3.09
C GLY A 597 -43.06 28.08 1.73
N GLY A 598 -42.64 27.24 0.77
CA GLY A 598 -43.30 27.03 -0.51
C GLY A 598 -44.18 25.78 -0.51
N LYS A 599 -45.39 25.86 -1.08
CA LYS A 599 -46.36 24.74 -1.13
C LYS A 599 -45.81 23.49 -1.84
N LEU A 600 -45.37 22.51 -1.05
CA LEU A 600 -45.23 21.10 -1.45
C LEU A 600 -46.13 20.24 -0.56
N GLU A 601 -47.37 20.03 -1.02
CA GLU A 601 -48.36 19.18 -0.35
C GLU A 601 -47.97 17.70 -0.45
N GLY A 602 -47.19 17.21 0.53
CA GLY A 602 -46.88 15.78 0.66
C GLY A 602 -45.75 15.45 1.64
N SER A 603 -44.70 16.28 1.70
CA SER A 603 -43.45 15.95 2.41
C SER A 603 -43.32 16.57 3.82
N SER A 604 -44.20 17.51 4.18
CA SER A 604 -44.00 18.44 5.31
C SER A 604 -44.10 17.83 6.73
N LYS A 605 -44.43 16.54 6.87
CA LYS A 605 -44.58 15.89 8.19
C LYS A 605 -43.30 15.25 8.76
N LEU A 606 -42.21 15.16 7.98
CA LEU A 606 -40.97 14.50 8.40
C LEU A 606 -39.93 15.43 9.04
N LEU A 607 -40.18 16.75 9.04
CA LEU A 607 -39.27 17.78 9.56
C LEU A 607 -40.02 18.85 10.39
N SER A 608 -41.02 18.44 11.19
CA SER A 608 -41.46 19.29 12.30
C SER A 608 -40.36 19.39 13.36
N LEU A 609 -40.41 20.42 14.22
CA LEU A 609 -39.53 20.54 15.41
C LEU A 609 -39.49 19.21 16.19
N GLU A 610 -40.66 18.60 16.38
CA GLU A 610 -40.91 17.27 16.96
C GLU A 610 -40.05 16.14 16.36
N ASN A 611 -39.74 16.18 15.05
CA ASN A 611 -38.86 15.19 14.40
C ASN A 611 -37.38 15.44 14.68
N SER A 612 -36.97 16.71 14.86
CA SER A 612 -35.63 17.11 15.29
C SER A 612 -35.38 16.68 16.73
N LEU A 613 -36.35 16.93 17.62
CA LEU A 613 -36.31 16.48 19.02
C LEU A 613 -36.29 14.94 19.08
N GLY A 614 -37.17 14.28 18.31
CA GLY A 614 -37.14 12.83 18.09
C GLY A 614 -35.91 12.31 17.33
N LEU A 615 -34.92 13.15 17.03
CA LEU A 615 -33.60 12.79 16.50
C LEU A 615 -32.52 12.95 17.59
N LEU A 616 -32.65 13.95 18.47
CA LEU A 616 -31.86 14.07 19.70
C LEU A 616 -32.19 12.93 20.69
N ASP A 617 -33.47 12.66 20.94
CA ASP A 617 -33.95 11.49 21.71
C ASP A 617 -33.49 10.14 21.12
N TRP A 618 -33.24 10.11 19.81
CA TRP A 618 -32.69 8.94 19.13
C TRP A 618 -31.16 8.85 19.36
N LEU A 619 -30.40 9.94 19.34
CA LEU A 619 -28.94 9.90 19.53
C LEU A 619 -28.52 9.73 20.99
N MET A 620 -29.16 10.41 21.94
CA MET A 620 -28.75 10.46 23.35
C MET A 620 -28.59 9.07 24.01
N PRO A 621 -29.50 8.09 23.82
CA PRO A 621 -29.34 6.74 24.38
C PRO A 621 -28.19 5.92 23.77
N ARG A 622 -27.62 6.34 22.64
CA ARG A 622 -26.48 5.66 21.99
C ARG A 622 -25.14 6.17 22.48
N LEU A 623 -25.04 7.47 22.80
CA LEU A 623 -23.87 8.09 23.44
C LEU A 623 -23.58 7.49 24.82
N THR A 624 -24.60 6.94 25.46
CA THR A 624 -24.58 6.45 26.86
C THR A 624 -24.86 4.95 26.97
N SER A 625 -25.00 4.24 25.85
CA SER A 625 -25.29 2.81 25.86
C SER A 625 -24.11 2.01 26.43
N PRO A 626 -24.30 1.15 27.47
CA PRO A 626 -23.21 0.38 28.08
C PRO A 626 -22.47 -0.55 27.11
N GLY A 627 -23.08 -0.90 25.97
CA GLY A 627 -22.48 -1.73 24.92
C GLY A 627 -21.87 -0.98 23.73
N GLY A 628 -21.96 0.35 23.68
CA GLY A 628 -21.51 1.17 22.53
C GLY A 628 -20.05 1.63 22.58
N GLY A 629 -19.35 1.38 23.70
CA GLY A 629 -18.16 2.15 24.08
C GLY A 629 -18.54 3.54 24.59
N ARG A 630 -17.66 4.19 25.36
CA ARG A 630 -17.79 5.63 25.63
C ARG A 630 -17.22 6.40 24.43
N PRO A 631 -17.81 7.54 24.03
CA PRO A 631 -17.19 8.42 23.05
C PRO A 631 -15.85 8.93 23.60
N SER A 632 -14.88 9.16 22.71
CA SER A 632 -13.57 9.69 23.09
C SER A 632 -13.70 11.07 23.78
N PRO A 633 -12.84 11.42 24.76
CA PRO A 633 -13.01 12.64 25.55
C PRO A 633 -13.08 13.94 24.72
N MET A 634 -12.33 14.01 23.62
CA MET A 634 -12.36 15.14 22.68
C MET A 634 -13.72 15.29 21.97
N VAL A 635 -14.36 14.16 21.65
CA VAL A 635 -15.68 14.15 20.99
C VAL A 635 -16.79 14.41 22.02
N ALA A 636 -16.68 13.85 23.23
CA ALA A 636 -17.58 14.14 24.34
C ALA A 636 -17.58 15.63 24.73
N GLY A 637 -16.41 16.27 24.76
CA GLY A 637 -16.28 17.72 24.99
C GLY A 637 -17.06 18.53 23.96
N LYS A 638 -16.92 18.24 22.66
CA LYS A 638 -17.67 18.92 21.59
C LYS A 638 -19.18 18.70 21.67
N VAL A 639 -19.64 17.51 22.07
CA VAL A 639 -21.08 17.27 22.32
C VAL A 639 -21.58 18.20 23.43
N LEU A 640 -20.82 18.36 24.51
CA LEU A 640 -21.16 19.25 25.62
C LEU A 640 -21.10 20.73 25.22
N GLU A 641 -20.17 21.15 24.37
CA GLU A 641 -20.13 22.50 23.78
C GLU A 641 -21.41 22.77 22.96
N CYS A 642 -21.75 21.90 21.99
CA CYS A 642 -22.98 22.05 21.21
C CYS A 642 -24.25 22.07 22.10
N LEU A 643 -24.30 21.25 23.16
CA LEU A 643 -25.42 21.23 24.10
C LEU A 643 -25.50 22.49 24.98
N ALA A 644 -24.37 23.14 25.26
CA ALA A 644 -24.32 24.39 26.03
C ALA A 644 -24.61 25.63 25.17
N GLU A 645 -24.42 25.55 23.84
CA GLU A 645 -24.80 26.58 22.88
C GLU A 645 -26.30 26.56 22.50
N MET A 646 -27.00 25.44 22.73
CA MET A 646 -28.46 25.37 22.62
C MET A 646 -29.12 26.20 23.73
N ASP A 647 -30.09 27.06 23.39
CA ASP A 647 -30.81 27.88 24.36
C ASP A 647 -31.52 26.98 25.39
N ASP A 648 -31.47 27.37 26.67
CA ASP A 648 -31.96 26.60 27.82
C ASP A 648 -33.48 26.32 27.72
N ALA A 649 -34.22 27.19 27.00
CA ALA A 649 -35.61 26.94 26.62
C ALA A 649 -35.76 25.85 25.55
N GLU A 650 -34.93 25.87 24.50
CA GLU A 650 -34.95 24.87 23.42
C GLU A 650 -34.46 23.51 23.90
N PHE A 651 -33.41 23.46 24.74
CA PHE A 651 -32.89 22.22 25.32
C PHE A 651 -33.91 21.55 26.27
N ARG A 652 -34.61 22.32 27.10
CA ARG A 652 -35.69 21.78 27.97
C ARG A 652 -36.91 21.31 27.17
N GLN A 653 -37.23 21.99 26.07
CA GLN A 653 -38.26 21.54 25.14
C GLN A 653 -37.82 20.28 24.39
N ALA A 654 -36.54 20.19 24.03
CA ALA A 654 -35.91 19.06 23.34
C ALA A 654 -35.89 17.78 24.18
N ALA A 655 -35.55 17.89 25.46
CA ALA A 655 -35.55 16.77 26.40
C ALA A 655 -36.95 16.21 26.73
N GLY A 656 -38.03 16.77 26.16
CA GLY A 656 -39.40 16.30 26.38
C GLY A 656 -39.90 16.40 27.84
N GLY A 657 -39.20 17.16 28.70
CA GLY A 657 -39.41 17.15 30.14
C GLY A 657 -38.87 15.89 30.87
N SER A 658 -38.09 15.05 30.19
CA SER A 658 -37.44 13.89 30.80
C SER A 658 -36.25 14.33 31.66
N ASN A 659 -36.36 14.11 32.97
CA ASN A 659 -35.25 14.30 33.91
C ASN A 659 -34.04 13.38 33.62
N GLU A 660 -34.23 12.31 32.85
CA GLU A 660 -33.13 11.39 32.51
C GLU A 660 -32.11 12.07 31.57
N VAL A 661 -32.55 12.91 30.63
CA VAL A 661 -31.65 13.57 29.66
C VAL A 661 -30.78 14.63 30.33
N THR A 662 -31.34 15.41 31.26
CA THR A 662 -30.60 16.37 32.10
C THR A 662 -29.68 15.67 33.09
N CYS A 663 -30.09 14.52 33.65
CA CYS A 663 -29.21 13.68 34.47
C CYS A 663 -28.03 13.13 33.66
N LEU A 664 -28.28 12.61 32.45
CA LEU A 664 -27.26 12.13 31.50
C LEU A 664 -26.23 13.21 31.14
N ALA A 665 -26.68 14.44 30.86
CA ALA A 665 -25.76 15.55 30.58
C ALA A 665 -24.86 15.85 31.79
N GLY A 666 -25.42 15.77 33.01
CA GLY A 666 -24.65 15.84 34.26
C GLY A 666 -23.66 14.68 34.45
N GLU A 667 -24.05 13.45 34.09
CA GLU A 667 -23.18 12.27 34.15
C GLU A 667 -22.02 12.37 33.14
N MET A 668 -22.27 12.82 31.91
CA MET A 668 -21.22 13.07 30.91
C MET A 668 -20.27 14.19 31.36
N LEU A 669 -20.80 15.29 31.91
CA LEU A 669 -19.99 16.35 32.53
C LEU A 669 -19.14 15.85 33.71
N THR A 670 -19.65 14.90 34.49
CA THR A 670 -18.93 14.31 35.62
C THR A 670 -17.81 13.40 35.14
N ALA A 671 -18.08 12.52 34.17
CA ALA A 671 -17.09 11.61 33.59
C ALA A 671 -15.92 12.37 32.91
N VAL A 672 -16.21 13.43 32.14
CA VAL A 672 -15.17 14.27 31.52
C VAL A 672 -14.33 15.00 32.57
N ARG A 673 -14.92 15.38 33.71
CA ARG A 673 -14.18 15.99 34.84
C ARG A 673 -13.30 14.99 35.58
N GLU A 674 -13.78 13.76 35.81
CA GLU A 674 -13.01 12.70 36.46
C GLU A 674 -11.79 12.29 35.62
N GLU A 675 -11.96 12.08 34.32
CA GLU A 675 -10.86 11.68 33.41
C GLU A 675 -9.84 12.81 33.18
N SER A 676 -10.29 14.07 33.23
CA SER A 676 -9.41 15.27 33.23
C SER A 676 -8.61 15.40 34.53
N ALA A 677 -9.18 15.01 35.67
CA ALA A 677 -8.47 14.98 36.95
C ALA A 677 -7.40 13.87 36.98
N ASP A 678 -7.72 12.68 36.47
CA ASP A 678 -6.78 11.55 36.37
C ASP A 678 -5.61 11.85 35.42
N THR A 679 -5.85 12.53 34.30
CA THR A 679 -4.75 12.97 33.41
C THR A 679 -3.90 14.07 34.01
N ALA A 680 -4.47 15.00 34.79
CA ALA A 680 -3.73 16.00 35.54
C ALA A 680 -2.85 15.38 36.65
N GLU A 681 -3.36 14.43 37.44
CA GLU A 681 -2.56 13.69 38.42
C GLU A 681 -1.49 12.79 37.77
N GLY A 682 -1.81 12.15 36.64
CA GLY A 682 -0.90 11.30 35.90
C GLY A 682 0.29 12.06 35.30
N GLY A 683 0.08 13.30 34.85
CA GLY A 683 1.14 14.20 34.39
C GLY A 683 2.08 14.62 35.52
N ALA A 684 1.53 14.97 36.69
CA ALA A 684 2.32 15.41 37.85
C ALA A 684 3.22 14.30 38.44
N LYS A 685 2.85 13.02 38.28
CA LYS A 685 3.59 11.86 38.83
C LYS A 685 4.67 11.31 37.89
N ARG A 686 4.90 11.89 36.70
CA ARG A 686 5.88 11.39 35.70
C ARG A 686 7.11 12.27 35.45
N SER A 687 7.23 13.46 36.07
CA SER A 687 8.35 14.39 35.82
C SER A 687 9.55 14.28 36.79
N THR A 688 9.58 13.27 37.67
CA THR A 688 10.59 13.15 38.75
C THR A 688 11.37 11.84 38.72
N ASN A 689 11.91 11.43 37.56
CA ASN A 689 12.97 10.41 37.53
C ASN A 689 13.82 10.39 36.24
N THR A 690 14.86 11.23 36.16
CA THR A 690 16.03 11.01 35.30
C THR A 690 17.21 11.85 35.80
N ASP A 691 18.08 11.22 36.57
CA ASP A 691 19.43 11.69 36.90
C ASP A 691 20.41 10.51 36.69
N TYR A 692 21.71 10.80 36.56
CA TYR A 692 22.81 9.90 36.11
C TYR A 692 22.78 9.58 34.60
N PHE A 693 23.72 10.06 33.78
CA PHE A 693 25.17 9.90 33.92
C PHE A 693 25.98 11.02 33.25
N THR A 694 27.07 11.44 33.90
CA THR A 694 28.13 12.27 33.29
C THR A 694 29.45 11.48 33.24
N THR A 695 30.16 11.55 32.11
CA THR A 695 31.64 11.71 31.98
C THR A 695 32.04 11.62 30.51
N GLY A 696 32.85 12.56 30.02
CA GLY A 696 33.36 12.51 28.63
C GLY A 696 33.95 13.81 28.09
N SER A 697 34.73 14.55 28.90
CA SER A 697 35.38 15.79 28.45
C SER A 697 36.70 15.53 27.71
N VAL A 698 36.83 16.07 26.50
CA VAL A 698 38.11 16.48 25.91
C VAL A 698 37.88 17.83 25.24
N GLY A 699 38.59 18.86 25.68
CA GLY A 699 38.44 20.23 25.17
C GLY A 699 39.42 20.58 24.05
N SER A 700 39.05 21.58 23.25
CA SER A 700 39.97 22.37 22.43
C SER A 700 39.43 23.80 22.32
N SER A 701 40.30 24.79 22.47
CA SER A 701 39.98 26.23 22.47
C SER A 701 40.46 26.92 21.18
N PHE A 702 40.13 28.23 21.06
CA PHE A 702 40.42 29.18 19.96
C PHE A 702 39.50 29.06 18.72
N ALA A 703 39.12 30.14 18.02
CA ALA A 703 39.02 31.58 18.37
C ALA A 703 38.31 32.35 17.22
N GLU A 704 37.75 33.53 17.56
CA GLU A 704 37.42 34.67 16.67
C GLU A 704 36.30 34.54 15.61
N ASP A 705 35.24 35.34 15.81
CA ASP A 705 34.23 35.75 14.81
C ASP A 705 34.84 36.66 13.71
N PRO A 706 34.10 36.92 12.62
CA PRO A 706 33.52 38.26 12.57
C PRO A 706 32.04 38.34 12.12
N ALA A 707 31.32 39.16 12.89
CA ALA A 707 30.04 39.83 12.65
C ALA A 707 29.41 39.83 11.25
N VAL A 708 28.09 39.59 11.23
CA VAL A 708 27.15 40.10 10.22
C VAL A 708 25.95 40.70 10.95
N ASP A 709 25.68 41.99 10.73
CA ASP A 709 24.50 42.68 11.24
C ASP A 709 23.21 42.13 10.59
N SER A 710 22.14 42.02 11.39
CA SER A 710 20.77 41.81 10.91
C SER A 710 19.77 42.25 11.99
N ASP A 711 19.11 43.39 11.77
CA ASP A 711 18.03 43.89 12.62
C ASP A 711 16.86 42.89 12.67
N PRO A 712 16.24 42.65 13.84
CA PRO A 712 14.94 41.99 13.92
C PRO A 712 13.81 43.04 13.80
N GLU A 713 13.01 42.95 12.75
CA GLU A 713 11.77 43.73 12.62
C GLU A 713 10.76 43.36 13.73
N GLU A 714 10.11 44.36 14.32
CA GLU A 714 8.97 44.16 15.22
C GLU A 714 7.75 43.64 14.42
N HIS A 715 7.10 42.57 14.88
CA HIS A 715 5.67 42.35 14.58
C HIS A 715 4.90 41.52 15.63
N ASP A 716 3.80 42.12 16.06
CA ASP A 716 2.50 41.54 16.49
C ASP A 716 2.36 40.69 17.77
N GLY A 717 1.97 41.40 18.84
CA GLY A 717 1.46 40.84 20.10
C GLY A 717 0.04 40.24 20.04
N GLU A 718 -0.27 39.37 19.07
CA GLU A 718 -1.53 38.61 19.11
C GLU A 718 -1.58 37.56 20.23
N GLY A 719 -0.42 37.09 20.71
CA GLY A 719 -0.33 36.05 21.75
C GLY A 719 -0.92 36.48 23.09
N GLU A 720 -0.64 37.71 23.52
CA GLU A 720 -1.05 38.26 24.82
C GLU A 720 -2.58 38.40 24.90
N VAL A 721 -3.22 38.82 23.79
CA VAL A 721 -4.69 38.97 23.70
C VAL A 721 -5.40 37.63 23.74
N ARG A 722 -4.83 36.58 23.13
CA ARG A 722 -5.37 35.21 23.21
C ARG A 722 -5.24 34.65 24.63
N ARG A 723 -4.13 34.94 25.33
CA ARG A 723 -3.92 34.55 26.73
C ARG A 723 -4.90 35.25 27.68
N GLN A 724 -5.07 36.57 27.57
CA GLN A 724 -6.01 37.32 28.40
C GLN A 724 -7.46 36.86 28.23
N ARG A 725 -7.89 36.52 26.99
CA ARG A 725 -9.22 35.94 26.76
C ARG A 725 -9.40 34.56 27.40
N ALA A 726 -8.36 33.72 27.43
CA ALA A 726 -8.42 32.41 28.09
C ALA A 726 -8.52 32.56 29.61
N GLU A 727 -7.76 33.48 30.20
CA GLU A 727 -7.81 33.80 31.63
C GLU A 727 -9.16 34.44 32.03
N GLU A 728 -9.75 35.31 31.19
CA GLU A 728 -11.10 35.88 31.43
C GLU A 728 -12.21 34.81 31.34
N LEU A 729 -12.11 33.86 30.40
CA LEU A 729 -13.06 32.75 30.27
C LEU A 729 -13.00 31.82 31.49
N TYR A 730 -11.78 31.50 31.95
CA TYR A 730 -11.54 30.69 33.14
C TYR A 730 -12.17 31.33 34.40
N MET A 731 -11.99 32.64 34.60
CA MET A 731 -12.55 33.35 35.75
C MET A 731 -14.09 33.42 35.74
N ARG A 732 -14.74 33.43 34.55
CA ARG A 732 -16.22 33.35 34.46
C ARG A 732 -16.75 31.97 34.87
N ILE A 733 -16.05 30.90 34.52
CA ILE A 733 -16.45 29.52 34.87
C ILE A 733 -16.30 29.26 36.38
N VAL A 734 -15.29 29.84 37.03
CA VAL A 734 -14.97 29.60 38.45
C VAL A 734 -15.88 30.36 39.44
N HIS A 735 -16.61 31.39 39.01
CA HIS A 735 -17.40 32.26 39.90
C HIS A 735 -18.91 32.27 39.68
N GLY A 736 -19.44 31.42 38.78
CA GLY A 736 -20.87 31.37 38.43
C GLY A 736 -21.80 30.58 39.37
N GLY A 737 -21.40 30.25 40.61
CA GLY A 737 -22.17 29.35 41.49
C GLY A 737 -22.30 29.82 42.94
N GLU A 738 -23.47 30.32 43.32
CA GLU A 738 -23.85 30.56 44.72
C GLU A 738 -24.38 29.26 45.37
N HIS A 739 -23.78 28.79 46.48
CA HIS A 739 -24.49 28.38 47.72
C HIS A 739 -23.54 27.97 48.88
N PRO A 740 -24.01 27.68 50.13
CA PRO A 740 -23.60 28.50 51.27
C PRO A 740 -22.58 27.86 52.24
N ALA A 741 -22.10 28.72 53.14
CA ALA A 741 -21.03 28.48 54.11
C ALA A 741 -21.16 27.24 55.02
N ARG A 742 -20.02 26.57 55.23
CA ARG A 742 -19.65 25.95 56.52
C ARG A 742 -18.20 26.29 56.88
N LYS A 743 -18.00 26.78 58.11
CA LYS A 743 -16.69 27.07 58.70
C LYS A 743 -16.00 25.77 59.11
N TYR A 744 -14.67 25.69 58.99
CA TYR A 744 -13.78 25.20 60.05
C TYR A 744 -12.39 25.85 59.95
N THR A 745 -11.64 25.82 61.04
CA THR A 745 -10.50 26.70 61.37
C THR A 745 -9.19 25.92 61.59
N ALA A 746 -8.05 26.45 61.15
CA ALA A 746 -6.70 26.21 61.72
C ALA A 746 -5.66 27.13 61.01
N THR A 747 -5.29 28.29 61.58
CA THR A 747 -4.03 28.56 62.33
C THR A 747 -2.75 28.69 61.49
N ILE A 748 -2.32 29.94 61.33
CA ILE A 748 -0.96 30.38 60.99
C ILE A 748 -0.19 30.62 62.31
N PRO A 749 1.13 30.35 62.37
CA PRO A 749 2.04 31.06 63.25
C PRO A 749 2.98 31.98 62.44
N ASP A 750 2.89 33.29 62.72
CA ASP A 750 3.84 34.31 62.27
C ASP A 750 5.09 34.35 63.17
N GLU A 751 5.99 35.31 62.89
CA GLU A 751 7.04 35.87 63.77
C GLU A 751 8.47 35.21 63.72
N VAL A 752 9.59 35.96 63.60
CA VAL A 752 9.80 37.41 63.33
C VAL A 752 11.30 37.76 63.08
N LEU A 753 11.59 39.03 62.70
CA LEU A 753 12.87 39.79 62.81
C LEU A 753 13.99 39.50 61.77
N MET A 754 14.79 40.46 61.25
CA MET A 754 14.63 41.90 60.91
C MET A 754 15.97 42.49 60.38
N ARG A 755 15.89 43.67 59.74
CA ARG A 755 16.98 44.59 59.28
C ARG A 755 17.78 44.17 58.03
N ASP A 756 17.96 44.93 56.94
CA ASP A 756 17.63 46.31 56.46
C ASP A 756 18.88 47.19 56.18
N LEU A 757 18.78 48.03 55.12
CA LEU A 757 19.75 48.99 54.56
C LEU A 757 21.02 48.35 53.93
N SER A 758 21.52 48.72 52.75
CA SER A 758 21.20 49.76 51.75
C SER A 758 21.86 49.34 50.39
N GLU A 759 21.80 50.01 49.22
CA GLU A 759 21.31 51.35 48.86
C GLU A 759 20.82 51.39 47.37
N ARG A 760 21.11 52.47 46.62
CA ARG A 760 20.87 52.76 45.19
C ARG A 760 22.00 53.75 44.74
N PRO A 761 22.29 54.02 43.43
CA PRO A 761 21.30 54.22 42.37
C PRO A 761 21.70 53.78 40.92
N SER A 762 20.74 53.91 40.00
CA SER A 762 20.98 54.00 38.55
C SER A 762 21.39 55.46 38.17
N PRO A 763 21.66 55.85 36.89
CA PRO A 763 20.58 55.93 35.89
C PRO A 763 20.96 55.94 34.37
N PHE A 764 19.89 56.06 33.56
CA PHE A 764 19.78 56.62 32.19
C PHE A 764 20.40 55.94 30.94
N TRP A 765 19.50 55.29 30.18
CA TRP A 765 19.18 55.48 28.74
C TRP A 765 20.33 55.59 27.71
N ILE A 766 20.30 54.72 26.69
CA ILE A 766 19.54 54.93 25.42
C ILE A 766 18.89 53.61 25.05
#